data_AF-A0A7D7QP68-F1
#
_entry.id   AF-A0A7D7QP68-F1
#
_cell.length_a   1.000
_cell.length_b   1.000
_cell.length_c   1.000
_cell.angle_alpha   90.00
_cell.angle_beta   90.00
_cell.angle_gamma   90.00
#
_symmetry.space_group_name_H-M   'P 1'
#
loop_
_entity.id
_entity.type
_entity.pdbx_description
1 polymer ?
#
loop_
_entity_poly.entity_id
_entity_poly.type
_entity_poly.pdbx_seq_one_letter_code
_entity_poly.pdbx_strand_id
1 'polypeptide(L)'
;MAMTKLWKFLRNIQDLNWGQGVEVTKTGAEAAKAVLDLAKAIKEQKPNVQNLKPYLEQISSLLDVFNSPLGQITKEVIPFAPIAITILKFIIDATHKEPSLENCVLLVSQAAYIDSFQDILKQDSELLNKIDPNLPASHALALQIQKLGEQEFDEREVKKAILYFHESQLAESFNQILQQRLQEAGLSETEAKTLTERVARHTDDKMQDALVEVGEKADKLWKWYSAGGKQKLEKNLNIEDYLEQVIKPKPEEKIFDETDITFRDLYVPLQVKELDGKNNASPELEAWVKAILNDPDPKHKQVLFIQGEAGRGKSVFCRMFADWVRRELHPSFTPILIRLRDLRVLKDNLTDTLENYLQLFDFVTSDSGWLTDKNTRFLFLLDGFDELLLEGRATGGLKEFLEQVEQFQKDRFCHHQFLITGRPLALQGIERVLSQTKSLKRVELQPMDDSLRQTWLDKWAVAAQVNKSEFEEFLQACPNEVKNKLAREPLLLYLLARMHRENHLNVQMFAGADAIKAKIRIYDESVKWVLEKQRDTENQNDNSRLTGFESEDLRQFLTEAALCVVQSGNESARVTMLEARLKDSNNPAAKLIPQARQENASEKNQQDKLLNNLLTAFYIKPASGDKGGSVEFVHKSFSEFLFAERLLESFVDWTTKVSKRQREEDLVSTAVMDWQIYDLLGYGNLTPEIVEYLMGLLAEGSEFHDLERLCRLFQRLEQSYFRWCDGEFIDADDVNLPQIKKKQLREQLPERENHLGLRQVDVSTGLNMMIVLLELHRYAQTRDDLKDKISFHPCGKPDTDQFDSERLLRIIGYSHCLSIYAFNNNLGLFLSGANLGNAYLRGADLRGADLRDTNLSGANLRGAYLSGANLGNANLSSAYLNDAYLSGAYLSGAYLNDVNLRGADLSDADLSGADLSDANLRGTNLRDAYVRGADLSDTDLRGAYLRGADLSDADLSDAYLRSAYLRDADLRDADLRGADLEAVVWNSDTKWLNARDLHQVVGVSLELAQDKAFAAAVSLSQGISWVREGKIQEAQEAFKKAQIFDRSLSNSAGFWNSICWVGCLHGYAKAVLRFGEKAVTLDPDNKNYQNSRGLARVLTGDLVGALEDFQAVVDSGALDYSNYVKWRRLRWIEALKSGNNPLTPEELEELRQVEG
;
A
#
# COMPACT_ATOMS: atom_id res chain seq x y z
N MET A 1 -9.26 44.53 47.62
CA MET A 1 -8.52 43.26 47.73
C MET A 1 -7.04 43.60 47.69
N ALA A 2 -6.28 43.26 48.72
CA ALA A 2 -4.84 43.55 48.77
C ALA A 2 -4.10 42.41 48.04
N MET A 3 -3.57 42.69 46.85
CA MET A 3 -2.75 41.74 46.11
C MET A 3 -1.40 41.61 46.83
N THR A 4 -1.01 40.40 47.21
CA THR A 4 0.20 40.18 48.02
C THR A 4 1.15 39.24 47.28
N LYS A 5 2.35 39.70 46.94
CA LYS A 5 3.40 38.90 46.28
C LYS A 5 4.03 37.92 47.28
N LEU A 6 4.05 36.60 47.03
CA LEU A 6 4.55 35.57 47.98
C LEU A 6 5.94 35.85 48.55
N TRP A 7 6.94 36.14 47.71
CA TRP A 7 8.31 36.37 48.17
C TRP A 7 8.49 37.75 48.82
N LYS A 8 7.61 38.71 48.48
CA LYS A 8 7.49 39.99 49.19
C LYS A 8 6.77 39.82 50.53
N PHE A 9 5.81 38.89 50.62
CA PHE A 9 5.10 38.50 51.82
C PHE A 9 6.06 37.85 52.83
N LEU A 10 6.88 36.88 52.39
CA LEU A 10 7.96 36.32 53.20
C LEU A 10 8.92 37.39 53.74
N ARG A 11 9.21 38.44 52.95
CA ARG A 11 10.08 39.57 53.35
C ARG A 11 9.41 40.64 54.22
N ASN A 12 8.08 40.75 54.20
CA ASN A 12 7.31 41.82 54.84
C ASN A 12 6.62 41.42 56.15
N ILE A 13 6.68 40.14 56.55
CA ILE A 13 6.15 39.72 57.86
C ILE A 13 6.99 40.40 58.95
N GLN A 14 6.42 41.44 59.58
CA GLN A 14 7.07 42.22 60.63
C GLN A 14 7.46 41.36 61.85
N ASP A 15 6.78 40.22 62.06
CA ASP A 15 7.01 39.29 63.17
C ASP A 15 8.21 38.34 62.97
N LEU A 16 8.80 38.26 61.76
CA LEU A 16 9.96 37.40 61.49
C LEU A 16 11.31 38.01 61.93
N ASN A 17 11.33 39.26 62.39
CA ASN A 17 12.54 40.01 62.77
C ASN A 17 13.65 39.92 61.68
N TRP A 18 13.27 40.17 60.43
CA TRP A 18 14.21 40.43 59.36
C TRP A 18 14.44 41.94 59.36
N GLY A 19 15.67 42.38 59.66
CA GLY A 19 16.01 43.80 59.70
C GLY A 19 15.65 44.51 58.39
N GLN A 20 15.41 45.81 58.46
CA GLN A 20 14.95 46.64 57.33
C GLN A 20 15.73 46.37 56.03
N GLY A 21 14.99 46.04 54.97
CA GLY A 21 15.40 46.20 53.57
C GLY A 21 16.59 45.36 53.11
N VAL A 22 16.42 44.04 53.00
CA VAL A 22 17.36 43.20 52.23
C VAL A 22 16.98 43.26 50.75
N GLU A 23 17.71 44.05 49.96
CA GLU A 23 17.74 43.90 48.50
C GLU A 23 18.41 42.57 48.15
N VAL A 24 17.84 41.84 47.19
CA VAL A 24 18.43 40.61 46.65
C VAL A 24 19.76 40.98 46.02
N THR A 25 20.88 40.67 46.69
CA THR A 25 22.21 41.07 46.22
C THR A 25 22.81 40.10 45.21
N LYS A 26 22.13 38.99 44.88
CA LYS A 26 22.67 37.90 44.05
C LYS A 26 21.63 37.39 43.04
N THR A 27 21.94 37.49 41.74
CA THR A 27 21.08 37.03 40.63
C THR A 27 21.80 35.97 39.79
N GLY A 28 21.08 34.95 39.31
CA GLY A 28 21.63 33.90 38.43
C GLY A 28 22.24 32.71 39.18
N ALA A 29 23.46 32.30 38.82
CA ALA A 29 24.08 31.06 39.32
C ALA A 29 24.24 31.00 40.86
N GLU A 30 24.42 32.15 41.52
CA GLU A 30 24.51 32.23 42.98
C GLU A 30 23.15 31.97 43.68
N ALA A 31 22.05 32.43 43.09
CA ALA A 31 20.69 32.15 43.58
C ALA A 31 20.32 30.67 43.36
N ALA A 32 20.70 30.10 42.21
CA ALA A 32 20.53 28.67 41.93
C ALA A 32 21.24 27.79 42.96
N LYS A 33 22.48 28.17 43.31
CA LYS A 33 23.26 27.48 44.34
C LYS A 33 22.58 27.58 45.72
N ALA A 34 22.04 28.74 46.07
CA ALA A 34 21.30 28.89 47.32
C ALA A 34 20.04 28.02 47.39
N VAL A 35 19.33 27.80 46.28
CA VAL A 35 18.19 26.87 46.20
C VAL A 35 18.63 25.42 46.38
N LEU A 36 19.72 24.99 45.73
CA LEU A 36 20.26 23.63 45.87
C LEU A 36 20.79 23.37 47.30
N ASP A 37 21.48 24.35 47.90
CA ASP A 37 22.01 24.26 49.25
C ASP A 37 20.87 24.24 50.30
N LEU A 38 19.81 25.03 50.09
CA LEU A 38 18.58 24.97 50.91
C LEU A 38 17.96 23.57 50.88
N ALA A 39 17.91 22.97 49.70
CA ALA A 39 17.31 21.68 49.50
C ALA A 39 18.11 20.54 50.14
N LYS A 40 19.45 20.60 50.07
CA LYS A 40 20.35 19.71 50.81
C LYS A 40 20.19 19.85 52.32
N ALA A 41 20.14 21.09 52.82
CA ALA A 41 20.00 21.37 54.25
C ALA A 41 18.72 20.77 54.84
N ILE A 42 17.61 20.80 54.09
CA ILE A 42 16.32 20.22 54.50
C ILE A 42 16.35 18.68 54.45
N LYS A 43 17.10 18.09 53.52
CA LYS A 43 17.25 16.63 53.41
C LYS A 43 18.16 16.04 54.51
N GLU A 44 19.21 16.75 54.92
CA GLU A 44 20.25 16.23 55.80
C GLU A 44 20.07 16.59 57.31
N GLN A 45 19.24 17.57 57.65
CA GLN A 45 19.03 18.03 59.04
C GLN A 45 17.54 18.03 59.45
N LYS A 46 17.24 17.87 60.75
CA LYS A 46 15.90 18.21 61.28
C LYS A 46 15.71 19.73 61.14
N PRO A 47 14.77 20.21 60.31
CA PRO A 47 14.68 21.63 59.98
C PRO A 47 14.29 22.44 61.22
N ASN A 48 15.12 23.42 61.59
CA ASN A 48 14.78 24.44 62.58
C ASN A 48 14.91 25.84 61.95
N VAL A 49 14.00 26.71 62.36
CA VAL A 49 13.73 28.07 61.89
C VAL A 49 14.99 28.95 61.76
N GLN A 50 15.99 28.78 62.63
CA GLN A 50 17.22 29.60 62.61
C GLN A 50 18.23 29.17 61.52
N ASN A 51 18.17 27.93 61.01
CA ASN A 51 19.13 27.40 60.05
C ASN A 51 18.75 27.64 58.58
N LEU A 52 17.46 27.93 58.29
CA LEU A 52 16.95 28.12 56.93
C LEU A 52 16.97 29.59 56.47
N LYS A 53 17.01 30.53 57.41
CA LYS A 53 16.99 31.99 57.16
C LYS A 53 18.06 32.49 56.17
N PRO A 54 19.35 32.07 56.27
CA PRO A 54 20.41 32.60 55.40
C PRO A 54 20.24 32.25 53.92
N TYR A 55 19.57 31.14 53.62
CA TYR A 55 19.30 30.68 52.26
C TYR A 55 18.07 31.39 51.67
N LEU A 56 17.01 31.56 52.47
CA LEU A 56 15.78 32.24 52.04
C LEU A 56 15.99 33.73 51.74
N GLU A 57 16.99 34.37 52.33
CA GLU A 57 17.39 35.76 52.04
C GLU A 57 18.11 35.91 50.68
N GLN A 58 18.62 34.81 50.11
CA GLN A 58 19.42 34.80 48.87
C GLN A 58 18.64 34.35 47.62
N ILE A 59 17.39 33.91 47.76
CA ILE A 59 16.58 33.39 46.66
C ILE A 59 15.42 34.34 46.32
N SER A 60 15.06 34.37 45.04
CA SER A 60 13.92 35.15 44.53
C SER A 60 12.74 34.26 44.13
N SER A 61 13.03 33.01 43.75
CA SER A 61 12.07 31.97 43.40
C SER A 61 12.72 30.59 43.59
N LEU A 62 11.93 29.52 43.79
CA LEU A 62 12.48 28.16 43.73
C LEU A 62 12.92 27.80 42.29
N LEU A 63 12.34 28.44 41.27
CA LEU A 63 12.73 28.28 39.86
C LEU A 63 14.13 28.83 39.57
N ASP A 64 14.73 29.59 40.50
CA ASP A 64 16.14 30.01 40.42
C ASP A 64 17.08 28.81 40.23
N VAL A 65 16.66 27.60 40.62
CA VAL A 65 17.38 26.34 40.37
C VAL A 65 17.71 26.13 38.89
N PHE A 66 16.86 26.59 37.95
CA PHE A 66 17.09 26.43 36.51
C PHE A 66 18.26 27.29 35.98
N ASN A 67 18.76 28.24 36.78
CA ASN A 67 19.99 28.96 36.48
C ASN A 67 21.27 28.10 36.74
N SER A 68 21.13 26.91 37.31
CA SER A 68 22.23 25.94 37.45
C SER A 68 22.36 25.03 36.20
N PRO A 69 23.52 24.38 35.99
CA PRO A 69 23.65 23.32 35.00
C PRO A 69 22.62 22.22 35.25
N LEU A 70 21.86 21.80 34.22
CA LEU A 70 20.80 20.80 34.35
C LEU A 70 21.31 19.47 34.93
N GLY A 71 22.58 19.13 34.69
CA GLY A 71 23.26 17.98 35.28
C GLY A 71 23.40 17.99 36.80
N GLN A 72 23.33 19.17 37.44
CA GLN A 72 23.30 19.28 38.91
C GLN A 72 21.89 19.02 39.45
N ILE A 73 20.86 19.34 38.67
CA ILE A 73 19.46 19.11 39.02
C ILE A 73 19.12 17.61 38.89
N THR A 74 19.80 16.86 38.02
CA THR A 74 19.52 15.43 37.76
C THR A 74 20.31 14.44 38.63
N LYS A 75 21.52 14.82 39.11
CA LYS A 75 22.43 13.91 39.84
C LYS A 75 22.06 13.64 41.30
N GLU A 76 21.37 14.56 41.96
CA GLU A 76 20.98 14.41 43.36
C GLU A 76 19.46 14.39 43.47
N VAL A 77 18.89 13.29 43.99
CA VAL A 77 17.45 13.18 44.28
C VAL A 77 17.12 14.15 45.42
N ILE A 78 16.75 15.36 45.05
CA ILE A 78 16.39 16.44 45.95
C ILE A 78 14.87 16.60 45.83
N PRO A 79 14.06 16.18 46.82
CA PRO A 79 12.62 16.36 46.76
C PRO A 79 12.31 17.82 47.08
N PHE A 80 11.85 18.59 46.10
CA PHE A 80 11.54 20.02 46.25
C PHE A 80 10.20 20.24 46.95
N ALA A 81 9.24 19.31 46.85
CA ALA A 81 7.96 19.38 47.57
C ALA A 81 8.14 19.54 49.11
N PRO A 82 8.98 18.75 49.80
CA PRO A 82 9.33 18.97 51.22
C PRO A 82 9.84 20.38 51.56
N ILE A 83 10.50 21.08 50.62
CA ILE A 83 11.00 22.44 50.84
C ILE A 83 9.82 23.41 50.94
N ALA A 84 8.89 23.35 49.99
CA ALA A 84 7.68 24.18 50.00
C ALA A 84 6.85 23.92 51.27
N ILE A 85 6.68 22.65 51.64
CA ILE A 85 5.94 22.24 52.84
C ILE A 85 6.61 22.77 54.11
N THR A 86 7.94 22.68 54.21
CA THR A 86 8.70 23.17 55.37
C THR A 86 8.62 24.70 55.49
N ILE A 87 8.68 25.43 54.37
CA ILE A 87 8.51 26.90 54.34
C ILE A 87 7.09 27.30 54.76
N LEU A 88 6.05 26.60 54.30
CA LEU A 88 4.67 26.87 54.72
C LEU A 88 4.46 26.59 56.21
N LYS A 89 4.98 25.46 56.72
CA LYS A 89 4.98 25.13 58.15
C LYS A 89 5.68 26.21 58.96
N PHE A 90 6.83 26.71 58.48
CA PHE A 90 7.54 27.83 59.09
C PHE A 90 6.70 29.11 59.18
N ILE A 91 6.03 29.51 58.10
CA ILE A 91 5.17 30.71 58.12
C ILE A 91 4.04 30.56 59.14
N ILE A 92 3.37 29.40 59.15
CA ILE A 92 2.25 29.12 60.05
C ILE A 92 2.72 29.12 61.51
N ASP A 93 3.83 28.43 61.80
CA ASP A 93 4.36 28.29 63.14
C ASP A 93 4.94 29.63 63.67
N ALA A 94 5.50 30.48 62.80
CA ALA A 94 6.09 31.77 63.19
C ALA A 94 5.08 32.93 63.29
N THR A 95 4.00 32.91 62.50
CA THR A 95 3.01 34.01 62.47
C THR A 95 1.69 33.69 63.17
N HIS A 96 1.47 32.41 63.52
CA HIS A 96 0.19 31.87 64.00
C HIS A 96 -1.01 32.21 63.08
N LYS A 97 -0.76 32.57 61.82
CA LYS A 97 -1.76 32.91 60.80
C LYS A 97 -1.57 32.00 59.58
N GLU A 98 -2.67 31.53 59.04
CA GLU A 98 -2.66 30.76 57.80
C GLU A 98 -2.30 31.67 56.61
N PRO A 99 -1.31 31.31 55.76
CA PRO A 99 -1.01 32.05 54.54
C PRO A 99 -2.23 32.11 53.61
N SER A 100 -2.29 33.12 52.73
CA SER A 100 -3.35 33.17 51.71
C SER A 100 -3.26 31.97 50.76
N LEU A 101 -4.40 31.57 50.20
CA LEU A 101 -4.48 30.51 49.18
C LEU A 101 -3.50 30.77 48.02
N GLU A 102 -3.42 32.03 47.58
CA GLU A 102 -2.52 32.49 46.52
C GLU A 102 -1.05 32.21 46.84
N ASN A 103 -0.63 32.49 48.07
CA ASN A 103 0.73 32.29 48.53
C ASN A 103 1.10 30.80 48.61
N CYS A 104 0.19 29.97 49.11
CA CYS A 104 0.44 28.52 49.18
C CYS A 104 0.58 27.90 47.79
N VAL A 105 -0.31 28.26 46.87
CA VAL A 105 -0.31 27.73 45.49
C VAL A 105 0.93 28.15 44.73
N LEU A 106 1.35 29.42 44.86
CA LEU A 106 2.56 29.92 44.20
C LEU A 106 3.83 29.18 44.64
N LEU A 107 3.93 28.79 45.91
CA LEU A 107 5.11 28.08 46.40
C LEU A 107 5.08 26.60 46.03
N VAL A 108 3.94 25.95 46.23
CA VAL A 108 3.77 24.52 45.98
C VAL A 108 3.88 24.22 44.49
N SER A 109 3.30 25.05 43.61
CA SER A 109 3.42 24.88 42.16
C SER A 109 4.87 24.94 41.67
N GLN A 110 5.71 25.84 42.19
CA GLN A 110 7.13 25.91 41.81
C GLN A 110 7.88 24.63 42.20
N ALA A 111 7.65 24.11 43.41
CA ALA A 111 8.27 22.87 43.87
C ALA A 111 7.79 21.64 43.08
N ALA A 112 6.47 21.52 42.89
CA ALA A 112 5.85 20.43 42.13
C ALA A 112 6.31 20.42 40.66
N TYR A 113 6.54 21.59 40.06
CA TYR A 113 7.02 21.72 38.69
C TYR A 113 8.47 21.24 38.53
N ILE A 114 9.33 21.57 39.49
CA ILE A 114 10.73 21.10 39.50
C ILE A 114 10.79 19.58 39.72
N ASP A 115 10.01 19.04 40.67
CA ASP A 115 9.94 17.60 40.91
C ASP A 115 9.41 16.83 39.68
N SER A 116 8.40 17.38 39.00
CA SER A 116 7.88 16.80 37.75
C SER A 116 8.93 16.75 36.64
N PHE A 117 9.70 17.82 36.49
CA PHE A 117 10.81 17.85 35.54
C PHE A 117 11.90 16.82 35.89
N GLN A 118 12.26 16.67 37.16
CA GLN A 118 13.24 15.67 37.59
C GLN A 118 12.76 14.23 37.34
N ASP A 119 11.50 13.93 37.62
CA ASP A 119 10.96 12.58 37.45
C ASP A 119 10.90 12.19 35.97
N ILE A 120 10.48 13.11 35.09
CA ILE A 120 10.49 12.88 33.64
C ILE A 120 11.92 12.65 33.13
N LEU A 121 12.90 13.44 33.58
CA LEU A 121 14.30 13.27 33.18
C LEU A 121 14.95 11.97 33.66
N LYS A 122 14.50 11.39 34.79
CA LYS A 122 14.99 10.09 35.26
C LYS A 122 14.47 8.94 34.42
N GLN A 123 13.24 9.06 33.93
CA GLN A 123 12.57 8.02 33.16
C GLN A 123 13.06 7.97 31.70
N ASP A 124 13.57 9.10 31.17
CA ASP A 124 13.99 9.23 29.78
C ASP A 124 15.51 9.41 29.64
N SER A 125 16.22 8.27 29.54
CA SER A 125 17.67 8.23 29.36
C SER A 125 18.16 8.73 28.01
N GLU A 126 17.31 8.74 26.97
CA GLU A 126 17.67 9.26 25.64
C GLU A 126 17.67 10.78 25.64
N LEU A 127 16.70 11.40 26.32
CA LEU A 127 16.59 12.85 26.44
C LEU A 127 17.77 13.45 27.22
N LEU A 128 18.29 12.73 28.22
CA LEU A 128 19.55 13.09 28.91
C LEU A 128 20.77 13.11 27.97
N ASN A 129 20.81 12.29 26.92
CA ASN A 129 21.91 12.25 25.96
C ASN A 129 21.83 13.38 24.92
N LYS A 130 20.64 13.96 24.71
CA LYS A 130 20.41 15.08 23.77
C LYS A 130 20.66 16.46 24.39
N ILE A 131 20.62 16.56 25.72
CA ILE A 131 20.86 17.80 26.48
C ILE A 131 22.35 17.87 26.84
N ASP A 132 23.00 19.03 26.67
CA ASP A 132 24.31 19.27 27.33
C ASP A 132 24.07 19.67 28.81
N PRO A 133 24.37 18.76 29.77
CA PRO A 133 24.01 18.95 31.17
C PRO A 133 24.88 20.00 31.88
N ASN A 134 25.99 20.45 31.28
CA ASN A 134 26.98 21.30 31.92
C ASN A 134 26.95 22.77 31.47
N LEU A 135 26.11 23.12 30.48
CA LEU A 135 26.00 24.50 30.00
C LEU A 135 25.42 25.44 31.08
N PRO A 136 26.06 26.60 31.35
CA PRO A 136 25.50 27.60 32.26
C PRO A 136 24.30 28.31 31.63
N ALA A 137 23.33 28.72 32.46
CA ALA A 137 22.16 29.46 31.99
C ALA A 137 22.50 30.89 31.54
N SER A 138 21.74 31.44 30.61
CA SER A 138 21.93 32.80 30.14
C SER A 138 21.51 33.86 31.17
N HIS A 139 22.08 35.07 31.05
CA HIS A 139 21.63 36.24 31.85
C HIS A 139 20.17 36.61 31.58
N ALA A 140 19.64 36.25 30.40
CA ALA A 140 18.25 36.49 30.03
C ALA A 140 17.26 35.62 30.82
N LEU A 141 17.62 34.35 31.11
CA LEU A 141 16.81 33.44 31.93
C LEU A 141 16.66 33.97 33.37
N ALA A 142 17.78 34.45 33.96
CA ALA A 142 17.78 35.02 35.31
C ALA A 142 16.86 36.25 35.42
N LEU A 143 16.81 37.10 34.38
CA LEU A 143 15.91 38.26 34.33
C LEU A 143 14.43 37.85 34.18
N GLN A 144 14.12 36.74 33.49
CA GLN A 144 12.75 36.24 33.37
C GLN A 144 12.22 35.67 34.69
N ILE A 145 13.03 34.87 35.40
CA ILE A 145 12.67 34.32 36.71
C ILE A 145 12.39 35.47 37.71
N GLN A 146 13.22 36.52 37.67
CA GLN A 146 13.02 37.71 38.51
C GLN A 146 11.69 38.44 38.22
N LYS A 147 11.31 38.58 36.94
CA LYS A 147 10.03 39.19 36.55
C LYS A 147 8.81 38.39 37.03
N LEU A 148 8.94 37.07 37.13
CA LEU A 148 7.87 36.18 37.57
C LEU A 148 7.52 36.42 39.06
N GLY A 149 8.52 36.73 39.89
CA GLY A 149 8.32 37.14 41.29
C GLY A 149 7.60 38.48 41.47
N GLU A 150 7.43 39.26 40.40
CA GLU A 150 6.76 40.55 40.39
C GLU A 150 5.33 40.52 39.86
N GLN A 151 4.89 39.41 39.23
CA GLN A 151 3.54 39.25 38.69
C GLN A 151 2.50 39.02 39.80
N GLU A 152 1.31 39.59 39.60
CA GLU A 152 0.15 39.44 40.48
C GLU A 152 -0.85 38.47 39.85
N PHE A 153 -1.33 37.50 40.63
CA PHE A 153 -2.30 36.50 40.19
C PHE A 153 -3.60 36.72 40.96
N ASP A 154 -4.72 36.74 40.26
CA ASP A 154 -6.02 36.88 40.91
C ASP A 154 -6.50 35.55 41.53
N GLU A 155 -7.50 35.63 42.39
CA GLU A 155 -8.07 34.46 43.09
C GLU A 155 -8.64 33.41 42.10
N ARG A 156 -9.03 33.83 40.89
CA ARG A 156 -9.58 32.94 39.86
C ARG A 156 -8.47 32.12 39.20
N GLU A 157 -7.35 32.75 38.87
CA GLU A 157 -6.17 32.09 38.31
C GLU A 157 -5.51 31.16 39.32
N VAL A 158 -5.51 31.51 40.61
CA VAL A 158 -5.03 30.62 41.67
C VAL A 158 -5.92 29.38 41.80
N LYS A 159 -7.25 29.54 41.79
CA LYS A 159 -8.17 28.39 41.76
C LYS A 159 -7.99 27.56 40.49
N LYS A 160 -7.75 28.21 39.34
CA LYS A 160 -7.46 27.54 38.07
C LYS A 160 -6.17 26.74 38.16
N ALA A 161 -5.10 27.27 38.76
CA ALA A 161 -3.82 26.60 38.90
C ALA A 161 -3.89 25.36 39.82
N ILE A 162 -4.79 25.35 40.82
CA ILE A 162 -4.98 24.14 41.64
C ILE A 162 -5.78 23.06 40.92
N LEU A 163 -6.78 23.45 40.13
CA LEU A 163 -7.55 22.47 39.36
C LEU A 163 -6.77 21.97 38.15
N TYR A 164 -6.16 22.89 37.39
CA TYR A 164 -5.57 22.71 36.06
C TYR A 164 -4.31 23.61 35.95
N PHE A 165 -3.23 23.22 36.61
CA PHE A 165 -1.96 23.96 36.60
C PHE A 165 -1.52 24.23 35.17
N HIS A 166 -1.52 23.21 34.30
CA HIS A 166 -1.05 23.34 32.92
C HIS A 166 -1.81 24.36 32.05
N GLU A 167 -3.05 24.73 32.38
CA GLU A 167 -3.82 25.78 31.69
C GLU A 167 -3.69 27.16 32.35
N SER A 168 -3.02 27.26 33.49
CA SER A 168 -2.90 28.51 34.23
C SER A 168 -1.85 29.43 33.63
N GLN A 169 -1.99 30.74 33.89
CA GLN A 169 -0.94 31.72 33.55
C GLN A 169 0.40 31.40 34.23
N LEU A 170 0.39 30.63 35.33
CA LEU A 170 1.59 30.14 36.00
C LEU A 170 2.32 29.09 35.15
N ALA A 171 1.61 28.09 34.62
CA ALA A 171 2.23 27.10 33.74
C ALA A 171 2.77 27.72 32.46
N GLU A 172 2.08 28.68 31.85
CA GLU A 172 2.59 29.40 30.68
C GLU A 172 3.93 30.08 31.01
N SER A 173 4.00 30.76 32.14
CA SER A 173 5.21 31.46 32.59
C SER A 173 6.34 30.49 32.96
N PHE A 174 6.03 29.35 33.58
CA PHE A 174 7.04 28.34 33.95
C PHE A 174 7.55 27.58 32.71
N ASN A 175 6.65 27.26 31.78
CA ASN A 175 7.00 26.62 30.51
C ASN A 175 7.90 27.52 29.68
N GLN A 176 7.66 28.83 29.62
CA GLN A 176 8.56 29.75 28.93
C GLN A 176 9.99 29.72 29.49
N ILE A 177 10.13 29.69 30.82
CA ILE A 177 11.44 29.59 31.50
C ILE A 177 12.11 28.25 31.18
N LEU A 178 11.40 27.15 31.35
CA LEU A 178 11.97 25.81 31.14
C LEU A 178 12.26 25.56 29.65
N GLN A 179 11.38 26.00 28.75
CA GLN A 179 11.54 25.85 27.31
C GLN A 179 12.77 26.61 26.83
N GLN A 180 12.95 27.86 27.26
CA GLN A 180 14.16 28.62 26.97
C GLN A 180 15.40 27.89 27.52
N ARG A 181 15.34 27.36 28.74
CA ARG A 181 16.46 26.63 29.34
C ARG A 181 16.82 25.34 28.57
N LEU A 182 15.82 24.61 28.10
CA LEU A 182 16.00 23.37 27.32
C LEU A 182 16.57 23.65 25.93
N GLN A 183 16.15 24.75 25.30
CA GLN A 183 16.73 25.22 24.03
C GLN A 183 18.19 25.65 24.20
N GLU A 184 18.51 26.38 25.28
CA GLU A 184 19.90 26.72 25.64
C GLU A 184 20.77 25.47 25.86
N ALA A 185 20.15 24.36 26.25
CA ALA A 185 20.83 23.09 26.50
C ALA A 185 20.85 22.14 25.29
N GLY A 186 20.31 22.55 24.12
CA GLY A 186 20.47 21.86 22.84
C GLY A 186 19.19 21.25 22.23
N LEU A 187 18.02 21.37 22.85
CA LEU A 187 16.77 20.84 22.28
C LEU A 187 16.22 21.75 21.18
N SER A 188 15.55 21.13 20.20
CA SER A 188 14.75 21.88 19.22
C SER A 188 13.55 22.58 19.88
N GLU A 189 13.02 23.61 19.23
CA GLU A 189 11.88 24.38 19.75
C GLU A 189 10.64 23.50 19.99
N THR A 190 10.38 22.55 19.10
CA THR A 190 9.25 21.61 19.18
C THR A 190 9.45 20.59 20.29
N GLU A 191 10.64 19.98 20.39
CA GLU A 191 10.94 19.01 21.47
C GLU A 191 10.88 19.68 22.85
N ALA A 192 11.45 20.88 22.99
CA ALA A 192 11.41 21.65 24.23
C ALA A 192 9.96 21.99 24.62
N LYS A 193 9.14 22.41 23.66
CA LYS A 193 7.72 22.72 23.89
C LYS A 193 6.96 21.48 24.38
N THR A 194 7.06 20.35 23.68
CA THR A 194 6.40 19.10 24.07
C THR A 194 6.83 18.64 25.47
N LEU A 195 8.13 18.75 25.79
CA LEU A 195 8.62 18.40 27.12
C LEU A 195 8.03 19.32 28.20
N THR A 196 8.02 20.64 27.99
CA THR A 196 7.42 21.56 28.97
C THR A 196 5.91 21.35 29.16
N GLU A 197 5.19 20.97 28.10
CA GLU A 197 3.77 20.60 28.21
C GLU A 197 3.57 19.33 29.04
N ARG A 198 4.43 18.29 28.86
CA ARG A 198 4.44 17.09 29.71
C ARG A 198 4.72 17.44 31.17
N VAL A 199 5.74 18.27 31.42
CA VAL A 199 6.12 18.71 32.77
C VAL A 199 4.95 19.46 33.42
N ALA A 200 4.32 20.40 32.73
CA ALA A 200 3.19 21.16 33.26
C ALA A 200 1.99 20.29 33.62
N ARG A 201 1.69 19.26 32.81
CA ARG A 201 0.59 18.32 33.11
C ARG A 201 0.93 17.39 34.26
N HIS A 202 2.14 16.84 34.30
CA HIS A 202 2.60 16.03 35.42
C HIS A 202 2.69 16.85 36.73
N THR A 203 2.86 18.16 36.62
CA THR A 203 2.79 19.08 37.77
C THR A 203 1.40 19.12 38.38
N ASP A 204 0.33 18.86 37.63
CA ASP A 204 -1.02 18.75 38.20
C ASP A 204 -1.09 17.67 39.27
N ASP A 205 -0.39 16.54 39.07
CA ASP A 205 -0.39 15.39 39.97
C ASP A 205 0.49 15.64 41.19
N LYS A 206 1.73 16.09 40.96
CA LYS A 206 2.66 16.43 42.06
C LYS A 206 2.16 17.57 42.93
N MET A 207 1.41 18.50 42.34
CA MET A 207 0.78 19.59 43.08
C MET A 207 -0.32 19.05 44.02
N GLN A 208 -1.07 18.04 43.61
CA GLN A 208 -2.07 17.39 44.47
C GLN A 208 -1.41 16.64 45.63
N ASP A 209 -0.38 15.84 45.35
CA ASP A 209 0.39 15.12 46.38
C ASP A 209 0.96 16.08 47.43
N ALA A 210 1.60 17.16 46.98
CA ALA A 210 2.19 18.17 47.85
C ALA A 210 1.13 18.92 48.67
N LEU A 211 -0.05 19.19 48.10
CA LEU A 211 -1.17 19.82 48.81
C LEU A 211 -1.80 18.91 49.87
N VAL A 212 -1.82 17.59 49.65
CA VAL A 212 -2.26 16.60 50.66
C VAL A 212 -1.33 16.61 51.86
N GLU A 213 -0.02 16.65 51.63
CA GLU A 213 0.99 16.63 52.70
C GLU A 213 0.99 17.91 53.58
N VAL A 214 0.47 19.03 53.05
CA VAL A 214 0.26 20.29 53.80
C VAL A 214 -1.03 20.24 54.67
N GLY A 215 -1.97 19.35 54.33
CA GLY A 215 -3.36 19.36 54.78
C GLY A 215 -3.63 19.26 56.28
N GLU A 216 -2.68 18.82 57.10
CA GLU A 216 -2.88 18.74 58.56
C GLU A 216 -2.77 20.09 59.30
N LYS A 217 -2.17 21.12 58.68
CA LYS A 217 -1.96 22.45 59.31
C LYS A 217 -2.60 23.64 58.56
N ALA A 218 -3.16 23.43 57.37
CA ALA A 218 -3.76 24.48 56.53
C ALA A 218 -5.22 24.15 56.16
N ASP A 219 -6.13 24.46 57.08
CA ASP A 219 -7.54 24.05 57.06
C ASP A 219 -8.35 24.67 55.90
N LYS A 220 -7.99 25.86 55.38
CA LYS A 220 -8.67 26.49 54.24
C LYS A 220 -8.28 25.89 52.89
N LEU A 221 -7.02 25.48 52.73
CA LEU A 221 -6.56 24.76 51.53
C LEU A 221 -7.16 23.37 51.45
N TRP A 222 -7.15 22.66 52.57
CA TRP A 222 -7.67 21.30 52.66
C TRP A 222 -9.16 21.21 52.35
N LYS A 223 -9.98 22.13 52.90
CA LYS A 223 -11.43 22.19 52.63
C LYS A 223 -11.78 22.44 51.16
N TRP A 224 -10.96 23.20 50.46
CA TRP A 224 -11.14 23.45 49.02
C TRP A 224 -10.69 22.24 48.19
N TYR A 225 -9.56 21.62 48.54
CA TYR A 225 -9.07 20.39 47.90
C TYR A 225 -10.03 19.20 48.07
N SER A 226 -10.64 19.04 49.25
CA SER A 226 -11.63 17.99 49.53
C SER A 226 -12.93 18.11 48.74
N ALA A 227 -13.19 19.25 48.08
CA ALA A 227 -14.40 19.50 47.30
C ALA A 227 -14.30 19.05 45.81
N GLY A 228 -13.20 18.39 45.39
CA GLY A 228 -13.05 17.84 44.03
C GLY A 228 -11.70 17.20 43.69
N GLY A 229 -10.63 17.45 44.46
CA GLY A 229 -9.28 16.94 44.18
C GLY A 229 -9.09 15.43 44.45
N LYS A 230 -9.80 14.87 45.44
CA LYS A 230 -9.72 13.43 45.76
C LYS A 230 -10.19 12.52 44.62
N GLN A 231 -11.29 12.90 43.95
CA GLN A 231 -11.82 12.16 42.79
C GLN A 231 -10.86 12.21 41.60
N LYS A 232 -10.16 13.33 41.41
CA LYS A 232 -9.15 13.49 40.35
C LYS A 232 -7.91 12.62 40.59
N LEU A 233 -7.45 12.51 41.84
CA LEU A 233 -6.33 11.65 42.22
C LEU A 233 -6.65 10.15 42.05
N GLU A 234 -7.85 9.72 42.48
CA GLU A 234 -8.32 8.34 42.29
C GLU A 234 -8.41 7.97 40.80
N LYS A 235 -8.90 8.89 39.95
CA LYS A 235 -8.93 8.70 38.49
C LYS A 235 -7.55 8.51 37.88
N ASN A 236 -6.56 9.31 38.27
CA ASN A 236 -5.22 9.24 37.70
C ASN A 236 -4.50 7.94 38.08
N LEU A 237 -4.64 7.49 39.33
CA LEU A 237 -4.12 6.18 39.76
C LEU A 237 -4.75 5.03 38.96
N ASN A 238 -6.07 5.09 38.72
CA ASN A 238 -6.77 4.08 37.92
C ASN A 238 -6.33 4.07 36.43
N ILE A 239 -5.94 5.23 35.88
CA ILE A 239 -5.37 5.32 34.51
C ILE A 239 -3.98 4.68 34.48
N GLU A 240 -3.13 4.94 35.48
CA GLU A 240 -1.81 4.33 35.57
C GLU A 240 -1.88 2.80 35.69
N ASP A 241 -2.83 2.28 36.47
CA ASP A 241 -3.10 0.84 36.55
C ASP A 241 -3.48 0.24 35.19
N TYR A 242 -4.32 0.93 34.41
CA TYR A 242 -4.64 0.52 33.04
C TYR A 242 -3.39 0.49 32.15
N LEU A 243 -2.53 1.51 32.21
CA LEU A 243 -1.33 1.60 31.38
C LEU A 243 -0.32 0.49 31.70
N GLU A 244 -0.14 0.18 32.98
CA GLU A 244 0.78 -0.86 33.46
C GLU A 244 0.24 -2.28 33.21
N GLN A 245 -1.06 -2.52 33.42
CA GLN A 245 -1.63 -3.86 33.32
C GLN A 245 -2.11 -4.22 31.91
N VAL A 246 -2.56 -3.25 31.12
CA VAL A 246 -3.19 -3.50 29.81
C VAL A 246 -2.27 -3.14 28.65
N ILE A 247 -1.59 -1.99 28.68
CA ILE A 247 -0.82 -1.49 27.54
C ILE A 247 0.61 -2.03 27.54
N LYS A 248 1.32 -1.91 28.66
CA LYS A 248 2.73 -2.33 28.79
C LYS A 248 3.00 -3.79 28.37
N PRO A 249 2.13 -4.79 28.63
CA PRO A 249 2.41 -6.17 28.22
C PRO A 249 2.22 -6.43 26.72
N LYS A 250 1.57 -5.53 25.96
CA LYS A 250 1.15 -5.81 24.56
C LYS A 250 2.29 -6.08 23.59
N PRO A 251 3.43 -5.35 23.65
CA PRO A 251 4.57 -5.67 22.81
C PRO A 251 5.21 -7.03 23.12
N GLU A 252 5.10 -7.50 24.37
CA GLU A 252 5.76 -8.70 24.89
C GLU A 252 4.89 -9.97 24.74
N GLU A 253 3.71 -9.86 24.10
CA GLU A 253 2.89 -11.02 23.77
C GLU A 253 3.61 -11.95 22.77
N LYS A 254 3.42 -13.26 22.91
CA LYS A 254 4.07 -14.30 22.10
C LYS A 254 3.40 -14.46 20.73
N ILE A 255 4.19 -14.89 19.74
CA ILE A 255 3.73 -15.14 18.36
C ILE A 255 3.35 -16.63 18.18
N PHE A 256 2.12 -16.93 17.74
CA PHE A 256 1.62 -18.28 17.36
C PHE A 256 2.15 -19.44 18.24
N ASP A 257 2.03 -19.27 19.56
CA ASP A 257 2.42 -20.24 20.61
C ASP A 257 3.93 -20.51 20.80
N GLU A 258 4.81 -19.75 20.15
CA GLU A 258 6.25 -19.87 20.41
C GLU A 258 6.59 -19.50 21.86
N THR A 259 7.41 -20.31 22.52
CA THR A 259 7.81 -20.06 23.90
C THR A 259 8.72 -18.85 24.06
N ASP A 260 9.47 -18.49 23.02
CA ASP A 260 10.68 -17.67 23.13
C ASP A 260 10.74 -16.43 22.22
N ILE A 261 9.74 -16.20 21.34
CA ILE A 261 9.71 -15.05 20.41
C ILE A 261 8.45 -14.19 20.64
N THR A 262 8.66 -12.89 20.88
CA THR A 262 7.59 -11.89 21.09
C THR A 262 7.36 -11.00 19.85
N PHE A 263 6.26 -10.25 19.83
CA PHE A 263 6.01 -9.27 18.76
C PHE A 263 7.09 -8.18 18.70
N ARG A 264 7.65 -7.78 19.85
CA ARG A 264 8.69 -6.76 19.94
C ARG A 264 9.99 -7.21 19.28
N ASP A 265 10.36 -8.47 19.44
CA ASP A 265 11.61 -9.03 18.91
C ASP A 265 11.69 -8.91 17.39
N LEU A 266 10.56 -9.11 16.69
CA LEU A 266 10.49 -9.11 15.22
C LEU A 266 9.90 -7.84 14.61
N TYR A 267 9.44 -6.87 15.42
CA TYR A 267 8.79 -5.67 14.89
C TYR A 267 9.74 -4.83 14.02
N VAL A 268 9.30 -4.43 12.84
CA VAL A 268 9.99 -3.46 11.98
C VAL A 268 9.05 -2.30 11.63
N PRO A 269 9.57 -1.07 11.47
CA PRO A 269 8.74 0.08 11.09
C PRO A 269 8.01 -0.16 9.77
N LEU A 270 6.72 0.19 9.72
CA LEU A 270 5.88 0.00 8.54
C LEU A 270 5.97 1.22 7.61
N GLN A 271 6.00 0.99 6.30
CA GLN A 271 5.94 2.06 5.30
C GLN A 271 4.50 2.27 4.82
N VAL A 272 4.18 3.51 4.47
CA VAL A 272 2.84 3.87 3.98
C VAL A 272 2.89 4.75 2.74
N LYS A 273 1.83 4.69 1.94
CA LYS A 273 1.54 5.63 0.85
C LYS A 273 0.28 6.43 1.20
N GLU A 274 0.35 7.76 1.10
CA GLU A 274 -0.84 8.61 1.24
C GLU A 274 -1.76 8.43 0.02
N LEU A 275 -3.05 8.18 0.26
CA LEU A 275 -4.03 7.99 -0.83
C LEU A 275 -4.69 9.30 -1.28
N ASP A 276 -4.72 10.30 -0.41
CA ASP A 276 -5.41 11.58 -0.64
C ASP A 276 -4.43 12.73 -0.99
N GLY A 277 -3.13 12.45 -1.14
CA GLY A 277 -2.05 13.43 -1.36
C GLY A 277 -1.48 13.43 -2.79
N LYS A 278 -0.96 14.58 -3.26
CA LYS A 278 -0.24 14.70 -4.55
C LYS A 278 1.22 14.23 -4.50
N ASN A 279 1.71 13.83 -3.33
CA ASN A 279 3.10 13.42 -3.11
C ASN A 279 3.24 11.90 -3.20
N ASN A 280 4.17 11.43 -4.05
CA ASN A 280 4.54 10.02 -4.20
C ASN A 280 5.57 9.53 -3.15
N ALA A 281 5.77 10.25 -2.05
CA ALA A 281 6.70 9.82 -1.01
C ALA A 281 6.07 8.73 -0.13
N SER A 282 6.84 7.70 0.23
CA SER A 282 6.42 6.63 1.14
C SER A 282 7.02 6.83 2.54
N PRO A 283 6.45 7.68 3.40
CA PRO A 283 6.98 7.90 4.74
C PRO A 283 6.81 6.65 5.62
N GLU A 284 7.60 6.59 6.68
CA GLU A 284 7.38 5.66 7.79
C GLU A 284 6.06 5.98 8.49
N LEU A 285 5.24 4.96 8.77
CA LEU A 285 3.92 5.11 9.38
C LEU A 285 3.99 5.83 10.72
N GLU A 286 4.95 5.47 11.57
CA GLU A 286 5.13 6.13 12.86
C GLU A 286 5.45 7.61 12.69
N ALA A 287 6.36 7.96 11.78
CA ALA A 287 6.74 9.35 11.52
C ALA A 287 5.53 10.14 11.00
N TRP A 288 4.70 9.53 10.15
CA TRP A 288 3.48 10.11 9.64
C TRP A 288 2.45 10.39 10.75
N VAL A 289 2.18 9.40 11.62
CA VAL A 289 1.26 9.59 12.75
C VAL A 289 1.80 10.66 13.72
N LYS A 290 3.09 10.61 14.05
CA LYS A 290 3.76 11.58 14.93
C LYS A 290 3.67 13.01 14.39
N ALA A 291 3.85 13.20 13.08
CA ALA A 291 3.73 14.52 12.45
C ALA A 291 2.33 15.11 12.62
N ILE A 292 1.28 14.28 12.56
CA ILE A 292 -0.10 14.73 12.71
C ILE A 292 -0.46 15.00 14.17
N LEU A 293 0.02 14.17 15.10
CA LEU A 293 -0.21 14.41 16.53
C LEU A 293 0.43 15.72 17.03
N ASN A 294 1.49 16.17 16.35
CA ASN A 294 2.20 17.41 16.65
C ASN A 294 1.64 18.66 15.94
N ASP A 295 0.59 18.56 15.12
CA ASP A 295 -0.03 19.72 14.48
C ASP A 295 -0.74 20.62 15.52
N PRO A 296 -0.33 21.91 15.65
CA PRO A 296 -0.90 22.81 16.64
C PRO A 296 -2.30 23.34 16.29
N ASP A 297 -2.84 23.16 15.08
CA ASP A 297 -4.17 23.70 14.70
C ASP A 297 -5.32 22.73 15.06
N PRO A 298 -6.19 23.06 16.03
CA PRO A 298 -7.33 22.22 16.41
C PRO A 298 -8.36 22.05 15.28
N LYS A 299 -8.36 22.92 14.26
CA LYS A 299 -9.25 22.84 13.10
C LYS A 299 -8.83 21.76 12.09
N HIS A 300 -7.62 21.19 12.25
CA HIS A 300 -7.08 20.12 11.41
C HIS A 300 -7.22 18.72 12.02
N LYS A 301 -7.95 18.57 13.13
CA LYS A 301 -8.21 17.25 13.73
C LYS A 301 -9.01 16.37 12.77
N GLN A 302 -8.32 15.40 12.17
CA GLN A 302 -8.89 14.41 11.26
C GLN A 302 -8.86 13.03 11.89
N VAL A 303 -9.82 12.17 11.54
CA VAL A 303 -9.75 10.74 11.85
C VAL A 303 -8.65 10.12 10.98
N LEU A 304 -7.74 9.37 11.59
CA LEU A 304 -6.67 8.69 10.86
C LEU A 304 -7.10 7.28 10.50
N PHE A 305 -7.03 6.93 9.22
CA PHE A 305 -7.35 5.59 8.76
C PHE A 305 -6.14 4.93 8.10
N ILE A 306 -5.67 3.85 8.70
CA ILE A 306 -4.55 3.04 8.21
C ILE A 306 -5.12 1.78 7.59
N GLN A 307 -5.07 1.72 6.26
CA GLN A 307 -5.54 0.55 5.52
C GLN A 307 -4.39 -0.37 5.11
N GLY A 308 -4.68 -1.66 5.04
CA GLY A 308 -3.78 -2.64 4.46
C GLY A 308 -4.39 -4.04 4.48
N GLU A 309 -3.87 -4.92 3.64
CA GLU A 309 -4.31 -6.32 3.58
C GLU A 309 -4.05 -7.10 4.89
N ALA A 310 -4.62 -8.31 4.97
CA ALA A 310 -4.34 -9.23 6.08
C ALA A 310 -2.82 -9.52 6.19
N GLY A 311 -2.30 -9.71 7.40
CA GLY A 311 -0.87 -10.03 7.59
C GLY A 311 0.13 -8.88 7.41
N ARG A 312 -0.29 -7.67 7.00
CA ARG A 312 0.56 -6.47 6.82
C ARG A 312 1.06 -5.82 8.12
N GLY A 313 0.64 -6.30 9.28
CA GLY A 313 1.13 -5.80 10.58
C GLY A 313 0.31 -4.70 11.26
N LYS A 314 -0.92 -4.39 10.79
CA LYS A 314 -1.82 -3.36 11.36
C LYS A 314 -1.96 -3.47 12.89
N SER A 315 -2.36 -4.63 13.39
CA SER A 315 -2.56 -4.85 14.82
C SER A 315 -1.26 -4.85 15.63
N VAL A 316 -0.16 -5.31 15.03
CA VAL A 316 1.17 -5.26 15.67
C VAL A 316 1.60 -3.80 15.84
N PHE A 317 1.38 -2.96 14.82
CA PHE A 317 1.60 -1.51 14.92
C PHE A 317 0.78 -0.89 16.06
N CYS A 318 -0.53 -1.19 16.18
CA CYS A 318 -1.35 -0.66 17.28
C CYS A 318 -0.77 -1.00 18.67
N ARG A 319 -0.24 -2.21 18.85
CA ARG A 319 0.38 -2.64 20.11
C ARG A 319 1.68 -1.88 20.40
N MET A 320 2.56 -1.78 19.41
CA MET A 320 3.84 -1.07 19.54
C MET A 320 3.63 0.43 19.77
N PHE A 321 2.72 1.02 19.00
CA PHE A 321 2.45 2.45 19.06
C PHE A 321 1.74 2.83 20.36
N ALA A 322 0.82 2.01 20.88
CA ALA A 322 0.19 2.25 22.17
C ALA A 322 1.23 2.26 23.31
N ASP A 323 2.18 1.32 23.33
CA ASP A 323 3.26 1.33 24.33
C ASP A 323 4.22 2.53 24.16
N TRP A 324 4.51 2.93 22.92
CA TRP A 324 5.29 4.15 22.66
C TRP A 324 4.60 5.41 23.20
N VAL A 325 3.28 5.56 22.96
CA VAL A 325 2.50 6.70 23.49
C VAL A 325 2.50 6.69 25.02
N ARG A 326 2.39 5.52 25.66
CA ARG A 326 2.49 5.36 27.12
C ARG A 326 3.82 5.88 27.67
N ARG A 327 4.95 5.58 26.99
CA ARG A 327 6.29 5.98 27.45
C ARG A 327 6.62 7.45 27.13
N GLU A 328 6.30 7.89 25.93
CA GLU A 328 6.80 9.16 25.38
C GLU A 328 5.81 10.31 25.42
N LEU A 329 4.50 10.02 25.37
CA LEU A 329 3.47 11.06 25.23
C LEU A 329 2.54 11.17 26.44
N HIS A 330 2.43 10.16 27.30
CA HIS A 330 1.65 10.28 28.54
C HIS A 330 2.31 11.30 29.50
N PRO A 331 1.53 12.19 30.17
CA PRO A 331 0.07 12.37 30.17
C PRO A 331 -0.46 13.36 29.11
N SER A 332 0.37 13.78 28.16
CA SER A 332 -0.07 14.63 27.04
C SER A 332 -1.09 13.95 26.12
N PHE A 333 -0.92 12.64 25.92
CA PHE A 333 -1.90 11.71 25.37
C PHE A 333 -1.83 10.37 26.11
N THR A 334 -2.99 9.84 26.48
CA THR A 334 -3.15 8.52 27.10
C THR A 334 -3.67 7.55 26.03
N PRO A 335 -2.93 6.46 25.72
CA PRO A 335 -3.38 5.50 24.71
C PRO A 335 -4.52 4.64 25.24
N ILE A 336 -5.56 4.45 24.44
CA ILE A 336 -6.63 3.48 24.69
C ILE A 336 -6.67 2.54 23.49
N LEU A 337 -6.26 1.29 23.69
CA LEU A 337 -6.27 0.27 22.64
C LEU A 337 -7.59 -0.51 22.70
N ILE A 338 -8.38 -0.43 21.62
CA ILE A 338 -9.67 -1.11 21.48
C ILE A 338 -9.60 -2.02 20.27
N ARG A 339 -9.78 -3.33 20.49
CA ARG A 339 -10.01 -4.26 19.39
C ARG A 339 -11.48 -4.21 19.03
N LEU A 340 -11.79 -3.73 17.83
CA LEU A 340 -13.16 -3.48 17.40
C LEU A 340 -14.01 -4.76 17.34
N ARG A 341 -13.37 -5.92 17.10
CA ARG A 341 -14.01 -7.25 17.22
C ARG A 341 -14.57 -7.58 18.60
N ASP A 342 -14.06 -6.93 19.66
CA ASP A 342 -14.52 -7.19 21.03
C ASP A 342 -15.73 -6.30 21.37
N LEU A 343 -16.07 -5.30 20.53
CA LEU A 343 -17.26 -4.46 20.68
C LEU A 343 -18.50 -5.20 20.17
N ARG A 344 -19.36 -5.64 21.09
CA ARG A 344 -20.58 -6.41 20.75
C ARG A 344 -21.84 -5.58 20.55
N VAL A 345 -21.88 -4.36 21.10
CA VAL A 345 -23.08 -3.51 21.12
C VAL A 345 -22.69 -2.07 20.81
N LEU A 346 -23.21 -1.52 19.71
CA LEU A 346 -23.16 -0.09 19.42
C LEU A 346 -24.38 0.62 19.99
N LYS A 347 -24.14 1.71 20.70
CA LYS A 347 -25.17 2.58 21.27
C LYS A 347 -25.50 3.72 20.29
N ASP A 348 -26.48 4.55 20.65
CA ASP A 348 -26.91 5.68 19.82
C ASP A 348 -25.83 6.75 19.64
N ASN A 349 -24.83 6.77 20.52
CA ASN A 349 -23.66 7.63 20.43
C ASN A 349 -22.38 6.87 20.82
N LEU A 350 -21.23 7.43 20.43
CA LEU A 350 -19.93 6.83 20.66
C LEU A 350 -19.56 6.78 22.15
N THR A 351 -19.95 7.79 22.94
CA THR A 351 -19.68 7.88 24.38
C THR A 351 -20.22 6.66 25.12
N ASP A 352 -21.51 6.36 24.96
CA ASP A 352 -22.17 5.21 25.58
C ASP A 352 -21.57 3.88 25.10
N THR A 353 -21.11 3.83 23.86
CA THR A 353 -20.45 2.65 23.28
C THR A 353 -19.09 2.40 23.96
N LEU A 354 -18.28 3.45 24.13
CA LEU A 354 -16.99 3.39 24.80
C LEU A 354 -17.14 3.07 26.29
N GLU A 355 -18.10 3.69 26.98
CA GLU A 355 -18.39 3.42 28.39
C GLU A 355 -18.79 1.96 28.61
N ASN A 356 -19.66 1.41 27.76
CA ASN A 356 -20.07 0.01 27.85
C ASN A 356 -18.91 -0.97 27.62
N TYR A 357 -17.94 -0.63 26.76
CA TYR A 357 -16.77 -1.47 26.53
C TYR A 357 -15.74 -1.37 27.66
N LEU A 358 -15.48 -0.16 28.14
CA LEU A 358 -14.44 0.14 29.12
C LEU A 358 -14.93 0.06 30.58
N GLN A 359 -16.18 -0.34 30.81
CA GLN A 359 -16.79 -0.48 32.15
C GLN A 359 -16.02 -1.38 33.13
N LEU A 360 -15.10 -2.22 32.64
CA LEU A 360 -14.23 -3.07 33.47
C LEU A 360 -13.05 -2.32 34.08
N PHE A 361 -12.80 -1.07 33.66
CA PHE A 361 -11.70 -0.25 34.14
C PHE A 361 -12.19 0.83 35.11
N ASP A 362 -11.54 0.91 36.27
CA ASP A 362 -12.01 1.71 37.40
C ASP A 362 -12.06 3.22 37.10
N PHE A 363 -11.23 3.75 36.18
CA PHE A 363 -11.26 5.17 35.80
C PHE A 363 -12.50 5.58 34.99
N VAL A 364 -13.23 4.62 34.40
CA VAL A 364 -14.47 4.86 33.65
C VAL A 364 -15.69 4.81 34.57
N THR A 365 -15.68 3.90 35.56
CA THR A 365 -16.80 3.71 36.49
C THR A 365 -16.79 4.72 37.65
N SER A 366 -15.62 5.25 38.00
CA SER A 366 -15.45 6.24 39.09
C SER A 366 -15.71 7.70 38.67
N ASP A 367 -15.67 8.01 37.37
CA ASP A 367 -15.86 9.37 36.83
C ASP A 367 -16.81 9.35 35.61
N SER A 368 -18.06 9.76 35.81
CA SER A 368 -19.06 9.87 34.74
C SER A 368 -18.75 10.96 33.71
N GLY A 369 -17.74 11.80 33.95
CA GLY A 369 -17.27 12.86 33.05
C GLY A 369 -15.93 12.54 32.38
N TRP A 370 -15.44 11.30 32.41
CA TRP A 370 -14.06 10.96 32.01
C TRP A 370 -13.69 11.35 30.56
N LEU A 371 -14.63 11.29 29.62
CA LEU A 371 -14.49 11.75 28.21
C LEU A 371 -14.69 13.26 28.02
N THR A 372 -15.25 13.95 29.02
CA THR A 372 -15.46 15.41 28.99
C THR A 372 -14.42 16.16 29.82
N ASP A 373 -13.54 15.42 30.50
CA ASP A 373 -12.44 15.99 31.29
C ASP A 373 -11.40 16.63 30.37
N LYS A 374 -11.17 17.92 30.58
CA LYS A 374 -10.21 18.71 29.79
C LYS A 374 -8.76 18.34 30.08
N ASN A 375 -8.46 17.68 31.20
CA ASN A 375 -7.09 17.29 31.57
C ASN A 375 -6.61 16.03 30.87
N THR A 376 -7.54 15.15 30.48
CA THR A 376 -7.20 13.85 29.94
C THR A 376 -7.44 13.83 28.44
N ARG A 377 -6.36 13.72 27.68
CA ARG A 377 -6.45 13.51 26.23
C ARG A 377 -6.23 12.03 25.97
N PHE A 378 -7.14 11.42 25.24
CA PHE A 378 -7.03 10.02 24.88
C PHE A 378 -6.68 9.91 23.40
N LEU A 379 -5.79 8.99 23.08
CA LEU A 379 -5.57 8.52 21.73
C LEU A 379 -6.23 7.14 21.63
N PHE A 380 -7.37 7.06 20.95
CA PHE A 380 -8.08 5.82 20.72
C PHE A 380 -7.48 5.11 19.50
N LEU A 381 -6.86 3.95 19.74
CA LEU A 381 -6.41 3.04 18.70
C LEU A 381 -7.49 1.98 18.50
N LEU A 382 -8.25 2.13 17.42
CA LEU A 382 -9.32 1.23 17.02
C LEU A 382 -8.76 0.20 16.03
N ASP A 383 -8.45 -0.99 16.53
CA ASP A 383 -7.84 -2.09 15.77
C ASP A 383 -8.91 -2.98 15.11
N GLY A 384 -8.90 -3.09 13.78
CA GLY A 384 -9.78 -3.96 13.00
C GLY A 384 -11.17 -3.40 12.67
N PHE A 385 -11.27 -2.31 11.90
CA PHE A 385 -12.55 -1.68 11.50
C PHE A 385 -13.45 -2.60 10.68
N ASP A 386 -12.85 -3.42 9.83
CA ASP A 386 -13.52 -4.50 9.12
C ASP A 386 -14.06 -5.61 10.04
N GLU A 387 -13.57 -5.68 11.29
CA GLU A 387 -13.94 -6.70 12.27
C GLU A 387 -15.02 -6.24 13.27
N LEU A 388 -15.66 -5.07 13.08
CA LEU A 388 -16.64 -4.50 14.02
C LEU A 388 -17.99 -5.26 14.01
N LEU A 389 -18.50 -5.63 15.20
CA LEU A 389 -19.71 -6.46 15.35
C LEU A 389 -20.95 -5.58 15.48
N LEU A 390 -21.92 -5.76 14.60
CA LEU A 390 -23.14 -4.95 14.57
C LEU A 390 -24.34 -5.81 14.98
N GLU A 391 -24.60 -5.92 16.30
CA GLU A 391 -25.91 -6.39 16.76
C GLU A 391 -26.99 -5.32 16.50
N GLY A 392 -27.94 -5.61 15.61
CA GLY A 392 -29.28 -5.00 15.66
C GLY A 392 -29.50 -3.63 15.00
N ARG A 393 -28.65 -3.18 14.06
CA ARG A 393 -28.99 -2.05 13.17
C ARG A 393 -28.90 -2.45 11.70
N ALA A 394 -29.91 -2.05 10.93
CA ALA A 394 -30.01 -2.31 9.50
C ALA A 394 -28.82 -1.74 8.71
N THR A 395 -28.58 -2.31 7.52
CA THR A 395 -27.69 -1.86 6.44
C THR A 395 -27.24 -0.39 6.55
N GLY A 396 -26.08 -0.15 7.18
CA GLY A 396 -25.56 1.20 7.45
C GLY A 396 -24.60 1.34 8.65
N GLY A 397 -24.49 0.34 9.53
CA GLY A 397 -23.81 0.48 10.82
C GLY A 397 -22.31 0.83 10.81
N LEU A 398 -21.51 0.38 9.82
CA LEU A 398 -20.10 0.79 9.71
C LEU A 398 -19.97 2.28 9.38
N LYS A 399 -20.84 2.77 8.49
CA LYS A 399 -20.95 4.19 8.16
C LYS A 399 -21.40 4.99 9.38
N GLU A 400 -22.44 4.53 10.07
CA GLU A 400 -22.94 5.20 11.28
C GLU A 400 -21.86 5.29 12.38
N PHE A 401 -21.09 4.22 12.61
CA PHE A 401 -20.01 4.24 13.60
C PHE A 401 -18.92 5.24 13.23
N LEU A 402 -18.50 5.27 11.95
CA LEU A 402 -17.50 6.23 11.50
C LEU A 402 -18.03 7.68 11.53
N GLU A 403 -19.32 7.89 11.22
CA GLU A 403 -20.00 9.18 11.38
C GLU A 403 -20.07 9.60 12.86
N GLN A 404 -20.31 8.67 13.79
CA GLN A 404 -20.27 8.94 15.22
C GLN A 404 -18.86 9.34 15.69
N VAL A 405 -17.80 8.67 15.20
CA VAL A 405 -16.40 9.04 15.49
C VAL A 405 -16.07 10.41 14.91
N GLU A 406 -16.46 10.68 13.67
CA GLU A 406 -16.24 11.98 13.03
C GLU A 406 -17.00 13.11 13.76
N GLN A 407 -18.25 12.88 14.14
CA GLN A 407 -19.05 13.84 14.89
C GLN A 407 -18.44 14.12 16.26
N PHE A 408 -17.98 13.07 16.95
CA PHE A 408 -17.32 13.19 18.25
C PHE A 408 -16.00 13.96 18.15
N GLN A 409 -15.23 13.76 17.07
CA GLN A 409 -13.97 14.46 16.84
C GLN A 409 -14.14 15.93 16.41
N LYS A 410 -15.28 16.28 15.80
CA LYS A 410 -15.66 17.67 15.46
C LYS A 410 -16.16 18.48 16.66
N ASP A 411 -16.51 17.84 17.77
CA ASP A 411 -16.97 18.54 18.96
C ASP A 411 -15.84 19.42 19.53
N ARG A 412 -16.13 20.71 19.75
CA ARG A 412 -15.16 21.70 20.26
C ARG A 412 -14.68 21.38 21.67
N PHE A 413 -15.41 20.55 22.41
CA PHE A 413 -15.05 20.14 23.77
C PHE A 413 -14.19 18.86 23.81
N CYS A 414 -13.97 18.19 22.66
CA CYS A 414 -13.22 16.94 22.57
C CYS A 414 -11.73 17.17 22.23
N HIS A 415 -10.84 16.82 23.17
CA HIS A 415 -9.39 16.89 22.98
C HIS A 415 -8.75 15.55 22.59
N HIS A 416 -9.57 14.51 22.38
CA HIS A 416 -9.17 13.15 22.00
C HIS A 416 -8.85 13.03 20.50
N GLN A 417 -8.13 11.97 20.14
CA GLN A 417 -7.74 11.66 18.77
C GLN A 417 -8.07 10.20 18.46
N PHE A 418 -8.57 9.92 17.26
CA PHE A 418 -8.87 8.57 16.81
C PHE A 418 -7.91 8.13 15.69
N LEU A 419 -7.42 6.91 15.83
CA LEU A 419 -6.66 6.17 14.84
C LEU A 419 -7.37 4.85 14.61
N ILE A 420 -7.75 4.58 13.37
CA ILE A 420 -8.52 3.41 12.96
C ILE A 420 -7.65 2.61 11.99
N THR A 421 -7.60 1.29 12.19
CA THR A 421 -6.98 0.37 11.22
C THR A 421 -8.05 -0.50 10.58
N GLY A 422 -7.87 -0.88 9.31
CA GLY A 422 -8.79 -1.82 8.67
C GLY A 422 -8.34 -2.29 7.29
N ARG A 423 -9.15 -3.11 6.62
CA ARG A 423 -8.97 -3.49 5.21
C ARG A 423 -9.55 -2.42 4.26
N PRO A 424 -8.99 -2.24 3.04
CA PRO A 424 -9.53 -1.28 2.06
C PRO A 424 -11.01 -1.53 1.73
N LEU A 425 -11.41 -2.80 1.60
CA LEU A 425 -12.79 -3.22 1.30
C LEU A 425 -13.82 -2.71 2.32
N ALA A 426 -13.43 -2.49 3.58
CA ALA A 426 -14.32 -1.97 4.62
C ALA A 426 -14.85 -0.56 4.33
N LEU A 427 -14.14 0.19 3.48
CA LEU A 427 -14.52 1.54 3.07
C LEU A 427 -15.29 1.55 1.73
N GLN A 428 -15.37 0.41 1.03
CA GLN A 428 -16.00 0.31 -0.27
C GLN A 428 -17.48 0.70 -0.20
N GLY A 429 -17.89 1.70 -0.98
CA GLY A 429 -19.25 2.26 -0.95
C GLY A 429 -19.47 3.40 0.05
N ILE A 430 -18.58 3.60 1.02
CA ILE A 430 -18.59 4.73 1.98
C ILE A 430 -17.60 5.84 1.55
N GLU A 431 -16.57 5.50 0.77
CA GLU A 431 -15.55 6.42 0.23
C GLU A 431 -16.10 7.68 -0.45
N ARG A 432 -17.16 7.54 -1.26
CA ARG A 432 -17.79 8.69 -1.95
C ARG A 432 -18.46 9.67 -0.99
N VAL A 433 -18.89 9.20 0.17
CA VAL A 433 -19.49 10.03 1.22
C VAL A 433 -18.39 10.70 2.05
N LEU A 434 -17.31 9.98 2.35
CA LEU A 434 -16.20 10.45 3.19
C LEU A 434 -15.28 11.44 2.46
N SER A 435 -15.08 11.27 1.15
CA SER A 435 -14.32 12.22 0.32
C SER A 435 -14.96 13.62 0.27
N GLN A 436 -16.25 13.75 0.60
CA GLN A 436 -16.96 15.03 0.64
C GLN A 436 -16.73 15.80 1.95
N THR A 437 -16.34 15.15 3.05
CA THR A 437 -16.26 15.79 4.38
C THR A 437 -14.86 16.28 4.78
N LYS A 438 -13.80 15.98 4.00
CA LYS A 438 -12.38 16.35 4.27
C LYS A 438 -11.88 16.02 5.69
N SER A 439 -12.56 15.13 6.40
CA SER A 439 -12.34 14.88 7.84
C SER A 439 -11.61 13.56 8.12
N LEU A 440 -11.34 12.76 7.08
CA LEU A 440 -10.65 11.47 7.14
C LEU A 440 -9.33 11.55 6.36
N LYS A 441 -8.21 11.17 6.97
CA LYS A 441 -6.91 11.06 6.31
C LYS A 441 -6.51 9.60 6.16
N ARG A 442 -6.22 9.17 4.93
CA ARG A 442 -5.97 7.75 4.62
C ARG A 442 -4.55 7.48 4.16
N VAL A 443 -4.01 6.38 4.68
CA VAL A 443 -2.73 5.81 4.27
C VAL A 443 -2.86 4.32 4.02
N GLU A 444 -2.14 3.84 3.02
CA GLU A 444 -2.07 2.41 2.69
C GLU A 444 -0.69 1.84 3.04
N LEU A 445 -0.68 0.79 3.86
CA LEU A 445 0.53 0.04 4.20
C LEU A 445 1.17 -0.56 2.95
N GLN A 446 2.47 -0.31 2.76
CA GLN A 446 3.26 -0.85 1.66
C GLN A 446 3.93 -2.16 2.06
N PRO A 447 4.22 -3.07 1.09
CA PRO A 447 5.11 -4.21 1.32
C PRO A 447 6.49 -3.77 1.84
N MET A 448 7.15 -4.60 2.65
CA MET A 448 8.50 -4.33 3.11
C MET A 448 9.45 -4.19 1.93
N ASP A 449 10.20 -3.09 1.86
CA ASP A 449 11.32 -2.98 0.93
C ASP A 449 12.46 -3.93 1.33
N ASP A 450 13.50 -4.00 0.49
CA ASP A 450 14.61 -4.90 0.74
C ASP A 450 15.41 -4.52 2.01
N SER A 451 15.42 -3.24 2.40
CA SER A 451 16.11 -2.75 3.60
C SER A 451 15.38 -3.17 4.88
N LEU A 452 14.06 -2.99 4.93
CA LEU A 452 13.23 -3.43 6.05
C LEU A 452 13.23 -4.95 6.17
N ARG A 453 13.18 -5.67 5.05
CA ARG A 453 13.29 -7.14 5.06
C ARG A 453 14.63 -7.59 5.64
N GLN A 454 15.73 -6.95 5.28
CA GLN A 454 17.05 -7.25 5.85
C GLN A 454 17.09 -7.00 7.36
N THR A 455 16.52 -5.89 7.82
CA THR A 455 16.39 -5.57 9.24
C THR A 455 15.56 -6.62 9.99
N TRP A 456 14.47 -7.09 9.38
CA TRP A 456 13.64 -8.16 9.93
C TRP A 456 14.42 -9.48 10.02
N LEU A 457 15.21 -9.82 9.00
CA LEU A 457 16.03 -11.04 8.98
C LEU A 457 17.12 -11.02 10.06
N ASP A 458 17.74 -9.87 10.32
CA ASP A 458 18.71 -9.71 11.41
C ASP A 458 18.06 -9.98 12.77
N LYS A 459 16.86 -9.43 12.98
CA LYS A 459 16.07 -9.65 14.19
C LYS A 459 15.66 -11.11 14.34
N TRP A 460 15.21 -11.74 13.26
CA TRP A 460 14.85 -13.16 13.23
C TRP A 460 16.03 -14.06 13.57
N ALA A 461 17.22 -13.81 13.00
CA ALA A 461 18.41 -14.61 13.29
C ALA A 461 18.79 -14.59 14.78
N VAL A 462 18.66 -13.43 15.42
CA VAL A 462 18.90 -13.28 16.87
C VAL A 462 17.79 -13.95 17.69
N ALA A 463 16.52 -13.66 17.40
CA ALA A 463 15.38 -14.14 18.18
C ALA A 463 15.20 -15.66 18.07
N ALA A 464 15.33 -16.21 16.86
CA ALA A 464 15.16 -17.64 16.60
C ALA A 464 16.46 -18.46 16.75
N GLN A 465 17.60 -17.80 17.04
CA GLN A 465 18.93 -18.43 17.15
C GLN A 465 19.32 -19.25 15.91
N VAL A 466 19.02 -18.73 14.71
CA VAL A 466 19.32 -19.38 13.43
C VAL A 466 20.36 -18.63 12.62
N ASN A 467 21.01 -19.32 11.70
CA ASN A 467 21.94 -18.69 10.77
C ASN A 467 21.17 -17.89 9.70
N LYS A 468 21.38 -16.57 9.68
CA LYS A 468 20.79 -15.67 8.68
C LYS A 468 21.10 -16.12 7.25
N SER A 469 22.35 -16.52 6.99
CA SER A 469 22.82 -16.83 5.64
C SER A 469 22.12 -18.05 5.03
N GLU A 470 21.73 -19.03 5.84
CA GLU A 470 21.02 -20.22 5.37
C GLU A 470 19.60 -19.87 4.87
N PHE A 471 18.86 -19.05 5.61
CA PHE A 471 17.53 -18.62 5.18
C PHE A 471 17.60 -17.62 4.01
N GLU A 472 18.64 -16.80 3.95
CA GLU A 472 18.89 -15.95 2.78
C GLU A 472 19.18 -16.77 1.53
N GLU A 473 20.00 -17.82 1.63
CA GLU A 473 20.25 -18.74 0.52
C GLU A 473 18.95 -19.40 0.03
N PHE A 474 18.09 -19.82 0.97
CA PHE A 474 16.74 -20.28 0.65
C PHE A 474 15.91 -19.23 -0.11
N LEU A 475 15.86 -17.98 0.38
CA LEU A 475 15.12 -16.90 -0.29
C LEU A 475 15.70 -16.55 -1.67
N GLN A 476 17.01 -16.74 -1.90
CA GLN A 476 17.62 -16.57 -3.22
C GLN A 476 17.31 -17.72 -4.17
N ALA A 477 17.10 -18.93 -3.64
CA ALA A 477 16.68 -20.09 -4.43
C ALA A 477 15.20 -20.01 -4.84
N CYS A 478 14.38 -19.25 -4.11
CA CYS A 478 12.99 -19.02 -4.47
C CYS A 478 12.83 -18.08 -5.69
N PRO A 479 11.78 -18.25 -6.52
CA PRO A 479 11.47 -17.33 -7.61
C PRO A 479 11.22 -15.89 -7.16
N ASN A 480 11.40 -14.95 -8.10
CA ASN A 480 11.25 -13.51 -7.84
C ASN A 480 9.89 -13.15 -7.25
N GLU A 481 8.80 -13.81 -7.66
CA GLU A 481 7.46 -13.58 -7.14
C GLU A 481 7.35 -13.93 -5.66
N VAL A 482 7.96 -15.03 -5.21
CA VAL A 482 8.01 -15.40 -3.79
C VAL A 482 8.84 -14.37 -3.02
N LYS A 483 10.01 -14.02 -3.55
CA LYS A 483 10.93 -13.05 -2.94
C LYS A 483 10.34 -11.63 -2.85
N ASN A 484 9.58 -11.21 -3.86
CA ASN A 484 9.11 -9.85 -4.03
C ASN A 484 7.63 -9.64 -3.66
N LYS A 485 6.85 -10.70 -3.43
CA LYS A 485 5.47 -10.61 -2.91
C LYS A 485 5.36 -11.23 -1.52
N LEU A 486 5.53 -12.54 -1.40
CA LEU A 486 5.36 -13.31 -0.16
C LEU A 486 6.35 -12.87 0.94
N ALA A 487 7.64 -12.84 0.62
CA ALA A 487 8.69 -12.50 1.59
C ALA A 487 8.76 -11.00 1.94
N ARG A 488 7.85 -10.17 1.38
CA ARG A 488 7.69 -8.75 1.74
C ARG A 488 6.51 -8.50 2.68
N GLU A 489 5.76 -9.55 3.05
CA GLU A 489 4.68 -9.50 4.01
C GLU A 489 5.12 -10.08 5.36
N PRO A 490 5.00 -9.34 6.48
CA PRO A 490 5.55 -9.78 7.77
C PRO A 490 5.07 -11.17 8.22
N LEU A 491 3.77 -11.44 8.08
CA LEU A 491 3.19 -12.74 8.46
C LEU A 491 3.72 -13.88 7.59
N LEU A 492 3.73 -13.71 6.27
CA LEU A 492 4.16 -14.75 5.34
C LEU A 492 5.68 -14.98 5.40
N LEU A 493 6.46 -13.91 5.58
CA LEU A 493 7.90 -14.00 5.83
C LEU A 493 8.20 -14.78 7.11
N TYR A 494 7.47 -14.53 8.19
CA TYR A 494 7.59 -15.30 9.43
C TYR A 494 7.27 -16.79 9.22
N LEU A 495 6.19 -17.11 8.51
CA LEU A 495 5.83 -18.51 8.21
C LEU A 495 6.91 -19.20 7.36
N LEU A 496 7.43 -18.54 6.33
CA LEU A 496 8.55 -19.06 5.52
C LEU A 496 9.79 -19.33 6.36
N ALA A 497 10.18 -18.37 7.20
CA ALA A 497 11.35 -18.47 8.06
C ALA A 497 11.23 -19.60 9.06
N ARG A 498 10.03 -19.76 9.65
CA ARG A 498 9.73 -20.85 10.58
C ARG A 498 9.75 -22.22 9.91
N MET A 499 9.09 -22.38 8.76
CA MET A 499 9.06 -23.65 8.03
C MET A 499 10.46 -24.07 7.55
N HIS A 500 11.29 -23.11 7.14
CA HIS A 500 12.69 -23.37 6.79
C HIS A 500 13.50 -23.80 8.02
N ARG A 501 13.39 -23.08 9.16
CA ARG A 501 14.03 -23.47 10.44
C ARG A 501 13.68 -24.90 10.84
N GLU A 502 12.46 -25.33 10.55
CA GLU A 502 11.95 -26.66 10.89
C GLU A 502 12.16 -27.72 9.80
N ASN A 503 12.91 -27.40 8.74
CA ASN A 503 13.25 -28.29 7.60
C ASN A 503 12.07 -28.76 6.73
N HIS A 504 10.91 -28.11 6.81
CA HIS A 504 9.77 -28.40 5.92
C HIS A 504 9.98 -27.80 4.52
N LEU A 505 10.68 -26.66 4.45
CA LEU A 505 11.08 -26.03 3.19
C LEU A 505 12.60 -26.02 3.08
N ASN A 506 13.13 -26.47 1.95
CA ASN A 506 14.57 -26.48 1.68
C ASN A 506 14.88 -25.97 0.26
N VAL A 507 16.14 -25.59 0.04
CA VAL A 507 16.63 -25.04 -1.24
C VAL A 507 16.33 -25.95 -2.43
N GLN A 508 16.45 -27.27 -2.26
CA GLN A 508 16.28 -28.24 -3.35
C GLN A 508 14.84 -28.30 -3.86
N MET A 509 13.85 -28.01 -3.00
CA MET A 509 12.44 -28.00 -3.38
C MET A 509 12.08 -26.89 -4.39
N PHE A 510 12.89 -25.84 -4.48
CA PHE A 510 12.65 -24.66 -5.31
C PHE A 510 13.65 -24.49 -6.44
N ALA A 511 14.66 -25.36 -6.54
CA ALA A 511 15.66 -25.31 -7.60
C ALA A 511 15.01 -25.51 -8.98
N GLY A 512 14.97 -24.44 -9.79
CA GLY A 512 14.37 -24.45 -11.12
C GLY A 512 12.84 -24.43 -11.16
N ALA A 513 12.17 -24.20 -10.02
CA ALA A 513 10.73 -24.02 -9.98
C ALA A 513 10.34 -22.64 -10.55
N ASP A 514 9.24 -22.58 -11.29
CA ASP A 514 8.62 -21.30 -11.64
C ASP A 514 7.86 -20.70 -10.44
N ALA A 515 7.44 -19.45 -10.57
CA ALA A 515 6.74 -18.70 -9.54
C ALA A 515 5.50 -19.41 -8.97
N ILE A 516 4.68 -19.98 -9.84
CA ILE A 516 3.39 -20.57 -9.50
C ILE A 516 3.63 -21.86 -8.71
N LYS A 517 4.52 -22.72 -9.20
CA LYS A 517 4.93 -23.96 -8.53
C LYS A 517 5.49 -23.70 -7.15
N ALA A 518 6.35 -22.70 -7.02
CA ALA A 518 6.91 -22.33 -5.73
C ALA A 518 5.82 -21.88 -4.74
N LYS A 519 4.85 -21.05 -5.16
CA LYS A 519 3.73 -20.65 -4.30
C LYS A 519 2.90 -21.85 -3.85
N ILE A 520 2.47 -22.70 -4.80
CA ILE A 520 1.68 -23.90 -4.51
C ILE A 520 2.39 -24.76 -3.48
N ARG A 521 3.69 -25.00 -3.67
CA ARG A 521 4.47 -25.81 -2.75
C ARG A 521 4.57 -25.19 -1.36
N ILE A 522 4.74 -23.87 -1.26
CA ILE A 522 4.76 -23.17 0.03
C ILE A 522 3.42 -23.34 0.76
N TYR A 523 2.28 -23.15 0.08
CA TYR A 523 0.97 -23.28 0.71
C TYR A 523 0.62 -24.73 1.05
N ASP A 524 0.92 -25.68 0.18
CA ASP A 524 0.73 -27.11 0.41
C ASP A 524 1.53 -27.58 1.65
N GLU A 525 2.82 -27.23 1.72
CA GLU A 525 3.66 -27.56 2.88
C GLU A 525 3.23 -26.81 4.14
N SER A 526 2.74 -25.57 4.03
CA SER A 526 2.16 -24.84 5.16
C SER A 526 0.93 -25.57 5.72
N VAL A 527 0.01 -26.01 4.86
CA VAL A 527 -1.19 -26.75 5.28
C VAL A 527 -0.80 -28.08 5.92
N LYS A 528 0.10 -28.86 5.29
CA LYS A 528 0.64 -30.11 5.86
C LYS A 528 1.27 -29.88 7.22
N TRP A 529 2.14 -28.87 7.34
CA TRP A 529 2.80 -28.54 8.59
C TRP A 529 1.79 -28.22 9.70
N VAL A 530 0.76 -27.41 9.42
CA VAL A 530 -0.31 -27.13 10.39
C VAL A 530 -1.02 -28.43 10.84
N LEU A 531 -1.31 -29.32 9.89
CA LEU A 531 -2.01 -30.57 10.17
C LEU A 531 -1.13 -31.62 10.89
N GLU A 532 0.19 -31.59 10.70
CA GLU A 532 1.13 -32.57 11.24
C GLU A 532 1.79 -32.13 12.55
N LYS A 533 2.34 -30.90 12.63
CA LYS A 533 3.19 -30.45 13.75
C LYS A 533 2.42 -30.00 15.00
N GLN A 534 1.20 -29.48 14.85
CA GLN A 534 0.35 -29.22 16.03
C GLN A 534 -0.12 -30.50 16.74
N ARG A 535 0.20 -31.67 16.20
CA ARG A 535 -0.15 -32.97 16.80
C ARG A 535 0.99 -33.59 17.62
N ASP A 536 2.20 -33.05 17.54
CA ASP A 536 3.39 -33.69 18.07
C ASP A 536 4.09 -32.82 19.12
N THR A 537 3.80 -33.07 20.41
CA THR A 537 4.74 -32.75 21.50
C THR A 537 4.61 -33.78 22.62
N GLU A 538 5.76 -34.14 23.18
CA GLU A 538 6.04 -35.19 24.17
C GLU A 538 5.37 -35.03 25.56
N ASN A 539 4.28 -34.26 25.66
CA ASN A 539 3.42 -34.21 26.83
C ASN A 539 2.06 -34.83 26.49
N GLN A 540 1.59 -35.73 27.36
CA GLN A 540 0.36 -36.50 27.19
C GLN A 540 -0.81 -35.69 26.60
N ASN A 541 -1.09 -35.93 25.31
CA ASN A 541 -2.36 -35.81 24.59
C ASN A 541 -3.35 -34.72 25.01
N ASP A 542 -3.33 -33.59 24.29
CA ASP A 542 -4.49 -32.71 24.16
C ASP A 542 -5.04 -32.65 22.71
N ASN A 543 -4.23 -32.58 21.65
CA ASN A 543 -4.75 -32.46 20.27
C ASN A 543 -5.21 -33.76 19.58
N SER A 544 -4.62 -34.93 19.90
CA SER A 544 -5.15 -36.23 19.42
C SER A 544 -6.46 -36.61 20.13
N ARG A 545 -6.68 -36.10 21.34
CA ARG A 545 -7.93 -36.23 22.10
C ARG A 545 -9.02 -35.26 21.63
N LEU A 546 -8.67 -34.13 21.02
CA LEU A 546 -9.63 -33.13 20.55
C LEU A 546 -10.40 -33.52 19.27
N THR A 547 -9.86 -34.41 18.42
CA THR A 547 -10.47 -34.73 17.11
C THR A 547 -10.49 -36.22 16.75
N GLY A 548 -9.38 -36.94 16.90
CA GLY A 548 -9.28 -38.36 16.52
C GLY A 548 -9.33 -38.67 15.02
N PHE A 549 -9.17 -37.68 14.13
CA PHE A 549 -9.25 -37.82 12.67
C PHE A 549 -7.88 -37.85 11.98
N GLU A 550 -7.79 -38.55 10.84
CA GLU A 550 -6.59 -38.59 10.00
C GLU A 550 -6.33 -37.22 9.33
N SER A 551 -5.08 -36.94 8.93
CA SER A 551 -4.72 -35.67 8.28
C SER A 551 -5.49 -35.42 6.97
N GLU A 552 -5.79 -36.48 6.22
CA GLU A 552 -6.57 -36.44 4.97
C GLU A 552 -8.01 -35.93 5.20
N ASP A 553 -8.70 -36.47 6.22
CA ASP A 553 -10.08 -36.11 6.56
C ASP A 553 -10.18 -34.62 6.95
N LEU A 554 -9.16 -34.12 7.66
CA LEU A 554 -9.06 -32.72 8.04
C LEU A 554 -8.75 -31.81 6.85
N ARG A 555 -7.87 -32.24 5.93
CA ARG A 555 -7.59 -31.48 4.72
C ARG A 555 -8.87 -31.31 3.89
N GLN A 556 -9.66 -32.37 3.74
CA GLN A 556 -10.98 -32.29 3.09
C GLN A 556 -11.97 -31.37 3.84
N PHE A 557 -11.90 -31.31 5.17
CA PHE A 557 -12.67 -30.33 5.94
C PHE A 557 -12.24 -28.88 5.62
N LEU A 558 -10.93 -28.64 5.50
CA LEU A 558 -10.39 -27.32 5.16
C LEU A 558 -10.75 -26.88 3.73
N THR A 559 -10.78 -27.79 2.75
CA THR A 559 -11.18 -27.47 1.38
C THR A 559 -12.67 -27.11 1.30
N GLU A 560 -13.55 -27.80 2.05
CA GLU A 560 -14.97 -27.42 2.17
C GLU A 560 -15.19 -26.11 2.97
N ALA A 561 -14.37 -25.84 3.99
CA ALA A 561 -14.37 -24.56 4.70
C ALA A 561 -13.93 -23.40 3.79
N ALA A 562 -12.88 -23.61 3.00
CA ALA A 562 -12.39 -22.67 2.01
C ALA A 562 -13.45 -22.33 0.95
N LEU A 563 -14.14 -23.36 0.43
CA LEU A 563 -15.29 -23.20 -0.45
C LEU A 563 -16.39 -22.34 0.20
N CYS A 564 -16.77 -22.61 1.46
CA CYS A 564 -17.75 -21.79 2.17
C CYS A 564 -17.30 -20.32 2.27
N VAL A 565 -16.02 -20.06 2.56
CA VAL A 565 -15.44 -18.71 2.70
C VAL A 565 -15.47 -17.97 1.37
N VAL A 566 -15.07 -18.62 0.28
CA VAL A 566 -15.15 -18.03 -1.06
C VAL A 566 -16.60 -17.72 -1.43
N GLN A 567 -17.52 -18.65 -1.15
CA GLN A 567 -18.96 -18.49 -1.33
C GLN A 567 -19.64 -17.58 -0.29
N SER A 568 -18.90 -16.94 0.59
CA SER A 568 -19.43 -15.93 1.52
C SER A 568 -18.89 -14.53 1.23
N GLY A 569 -17.93 -14.41 0.30
CA GLY A 569 -17.30 -13.15 -0.08
C GLY A 569 -15.80 -13.09 0.20
N ASN A 570 -15.10 -14.23 0.27
CA ASN A 570 -13.64 -14.37 0.43
C ASN A 570 -13.05 -13.92 1.78
N GLU A 571 -13.86 -13.69 2.81
CA GLU A 571 -13.38 -13.23 4.12
C GLU A 571 -13.72 -14.21 5.22
N SER A 572 -15.00 -14.56 5.38
CA SER A 572 -15.44 -15.51 6.38
C SER A 572 -16.74 -16.20 5.97
N ALA A 573 -17.01 -17.37 6.53
CA ALA A 573 -18.25 -18.13 6.31
C ALA A 573 -18.89 -18.57 7.62
N ARG A 574 -20.22 -18.62 7.69
CA ARG A 574 -20.89 -19.13 8.88
C ARG A 574 -20.59 -20.61 9.10
N VAL A 575 -20.41 -21.02 10.35
CA VAL A 575 -20.27 -22.44 10.73
C VAL A 575 -21.50 -23.23 10.28
N THR A 576 -22.70 -22.63 10.27
CA THR A 576 -23.92 -23.27 9.75
C THR A 576 -23.85 -23.62 8.27
N MET A 577 -23.14 -22.82 7.46
CA MET A 577 -22.91 -23.11 6.05
C MET A 577 -22.02 -24.34 5.89
N LEU A 578 -20.94 -24.38 6.65
CA LEU A 578 -20.03 -25.52 6.70
C LEU A 578 -20.73 -26.80 7.21
N GLU A 579 -21.56 -26.69 8.25
CA GLU A 579 -22.38 -27.80 8.76
C GLU A 579 -23.34 -28.34 7.70
N ALA A 580 -24.02 -27.46 6.98
CA ALA A 580 -24.96 -27.86 5.93
C ALA A 580 -24.25 -28.66 4.83
N ARG A 581 -23.04 -28.23 4.43
CA ARG A 581 -22.23 -28.95 3.43
C ARG A 581 -21.70 -30.28 3.96
N LEU A 582 -21.22 -30.31 5.20
CA LEU A 582 -20.66 -31.51 5.81
C LEU A 582 -21.70 -32.59 6.10
N LYS A 583 -22.98 -32.23 6.32
CA LYS A 583 -24.09 -33.20 6.54
C LYS A 583 -24.26 -34.19 5.39
N ASP A 584 -24.05 -33.72 4.16
CA ASP A 584 -24.19 -34.53 2.95
C ASP A 584 -22.87 -35.21 2.53
N SER A 585 -21.78 -34.96 3.27
CA SER A 585 -20.47 -35.54 3.01
C SER A 585 -20.28 -36.88 3.74
N ASN A 586 -19.55 -37.82 3.12
CA ASN A 586 -19.09 -39.04 3.80
C ASN A 586 -17.85 -38.78 4.70
N ASN A 587 -17.41 -37.51 4.84
CA ASN A 587 -16.19 -37.15 5.54
C ASN A 587 -16.36 -37.41 7.06
N PRO A 588 -15.51 -38.25 7.68
CA PRO A 588 -15.51 -38.47 9.13
C PRO A 588 -15.43 -37.17 9.95
N ALA A 589 -14.68 -36.17 9.47
CA ALA A 589 -14.51 -34.86 10.09
C ALA A 589 -15.82 -34.05 10.17
N ALA A 590 -16.89 -34.43 9.47
CA ALA A 590 -18.23 -33.88 9.65
C ALA A 590 -18.77 -34.07 11.10
N LYS A 591 -18.21 -35.04 11.84
CA LYS A 591 -18.53 -35.28 13.26
C LYS A 591 -17.83 -34.31 14.22
N LEU A 592 -16.83 -33.55 13.76
CA LEU A 592 -16.12 -32.55 14.58
C LEU A 592 -17.04 -31.50 15.17
N ILE A 593 -17.92 -30.92 14.34
CA ILE A 593 -18.81 -29.84 14.77
C ILE A 593 -19.87 -30.35 15.76
N PRO A 594 -20.54 -31.49 15.52
CA PRO A 594 -21.43 -32.11 16.51
C PRO A 594 -20.73 -32.59 17.80
N GLN A 595 -19.53 -33.18 17.71
CA GLN A 595 -18.77 -33.66 18.89
C GLN A 595 -18.36 -32.49 19.79
N ALA A 596 -17.84 -31.41 19.21
CA ALA A 596 -17.51 -30.18 19.93
C ALA A 596 -18.74 -29.58 20.66
N ARG A 597 -19.96 -29.81 20.15
CA ARG A 597 -21.21 -29.39 20.78
C ARG A 597 -21.74 -30.36 21.85
N GLN A 598 -21.44 -31.66 21.74
CA GLN A 598 -21.97 -32.70 22.64
C GLN A 598 -21.17 -32.89 23.93
N GLU A 599 -19.87 -32.57 23.95
CA GLU A 599 -19.01 -32.80 25.13
C GLU A 599 -19.31 -31.86 26.32
N ASN A 600 -20.24 -30.90 26.22
CA ASN A 600 -20.72 -30.13 27.38
C ASN A 600 -22.20 -29.73 27.28
N ALA A 601 -23.05 -30.40 28.06
CA ALA A 601 -24.47 -30.04 28.28
C ALA A 601 -24.69 -29.07 29.47
N SER A 602 -23.62 -28.56 30.08
CA SER A 602 -23.68 -27.58 31.16
C SER A 602 -22.90 -26.32 30.77
N GLU A 603 -23.63 -25.22 30.56
CA GLU A 603 -23.15 -23.86 30.23
C GLU A 603 -22.77 -23.55 28.77
N LYS A 604 -23.67 -22.80 28.08
CA LYS A 604 -23.49 -22.27 26.70
C LYS A 604 -22.17 -21.54 26.45
N ASN A 605 -21.60 -20.88 27.45
CA ASN A 605 -20.36 -20.10 27.31
C ASN A 605 -19.10 -20.97 27.09
N GLN A 606 -19.15 -22.28 27.36
CA GLN A 606 -18.04 -23.22 27.13
C GLN A 606 -18.12 -23.94 25.77
N GLN A 607 -19.31 -24.02 25.15
CA GLN A 607 -19.51 -24.66 23.84
C GLN A 607 -18.76 -23.94 22.71
N ASP A 608 -18.80 -22.60 22.67
CA ASP A 608 -18.11 -21.81 21.65
C ASP A 608 -16.59 -21.85 21.83
N LYS A 609 -16.11 -22.02 23.07
CA LYS A 609 -14.68 -21.93 23.40
C LYS A 609 -13.86 -23.10 22.82
N LEU A 610 -14.43 -24.31 22.78
CA LEU A 610 -13.78 -25.53 22.29
C LEU A 610 -13.78 -25.62 20.76
N LEU A 611 -14.91 -25.31 20.10
CA LEU A 611 -14.96 -25.17 18.64
C LEU A 611 -14.01 -24.05 18.17
N ASN A 612 -13.96 -22.92 18.89
CA ASN A 612 -13.02 -21.85 18.59
C ASN A 612 -11.56 -22.28 18.80
N ASN A 613 -11.24 -23.06 19.83
CA ASN A 613 -9.89 -23.60 20.02
C ASN A 613 -9.50 -24.58 18.90
N LEU A 614 -10.43 -25.43 18.48
CA LEU A 614 -10.23 -26.45 17.45
C LEU A 614 -10.09 -25.83 16.05
N LEU A 615 -10.90 -24.81 15.73
CA LEU A 615 -10.75 -24.03 14.52
C LEU A 615 -9.46 -23.18 14.54
N THR A 616 -9.13 -22.56 15.68
CA THR A 616 -7.92 -21.75 15.84
C THR A 616 -6.65 -22.59 15.65
N ALA A 617 -6.68 -23.88 16.06
CA ALA A 617 -5.62 -24.83 15.79
C ALA A 617 -5.37 -25.00 14.28
N PHE A 618 -6.42 -24.98 13.45
CA PHE A 618 -6.30 -25.08 11.99
C PHE A 618 -6.22 -23.73 11.27
N TYR A 619 -5.80 -22.66 11.94
CA TYR A 619 -5.71 -21.31 11.37
C TYR A 619 -7.06 -20.79 10.83
N ILE A 620 -8.15 -21.34 11.36
CA ILE A 620 -9.50 -20.83 11.17
C ILE A 620 -9.88 -20.06 12.44
N LYS A 621 -9.98 -18.74 12.36
CA LYS A 621 -10.43 -17.94 13.49
C LYS A 621 -11.95 -17.81 13.45
N PRO A 622 -12.62 -17.71 14.62
CA PRO A 622 -13.98 -17.23 14.66
C PRO A 622 -14.02 -15.85 14.02
N ALA A 623 -14.72 -15.72 12.89
CA ALA A 623 -14.95 -14.40 12.31
C ALA A 623 -15.73 -13.58 13.32
N SER A 624 -15.29 -12.35 13.51
CA SER A 624 -15.74 -11.55 14.63
C SER A 624 -17.27 -11.36 14.57
N GLY A 625 -17.94 -11.74 15.68
CA GLY A 625 -19.29 -11.32 16.10
C GLY A 625 -20.52 -11.87 15.43
N ASP A 626 -20.44 -13.06 14.89
CA ASP A 626 -21.63 -13.83 14.57
C ASP A 626 -22.05 -14.69 15.79
N LYS A 627 -23.30 -14.55 16.23
CA LYS A 627 -23.89 -15.37 17.32
C LYS A 627 -23.94 -16.87 16.96
N GLY A 628 -23.73 -17.22 15.70
CA GLY A 628 -23.70 -18.60 15.19
C GLY A 628 -22.30 -19.20 14.98
N GLY A 629 -21.23 -18.45 15.26
CA GLY A 629 -19.86 -18.83 14.92
C GLY A 629 -19.60 -18.74 13.41
N SER A 630 -18.61 -17.96 13.01
CA SER A 630 -18.15 -17.86 11.61
C SER A 630 -16.70 -18.30 11.52
N VAL A 631 -16.25 -18.75 10.37
CA VAL A 631 -14.96 -19.37 10.07
C VAL A 631 -14.23 -18.43 9.11
N GLU A 632 -13.05 -17.95 9.49
CA GLU A 632 -12.17 -17.13 8.66
C GLU A 632 -10.77 -17.74 8.63
N PHE A 633 -10.12 -17.78 7.47
CA PHE A 633 -8.72 -18.19 7.38
C PHE A 633 -7.80 -17.04 7.80
N VAL A 634 -6.72 -17.36 8.52
CA VAL A 634 -5.72 -16.36 8.97
C VAL A 634 -5.13 -15.51 7.83
N HIS A 635 -5.12 -16.04 6.60
CA HIS A 635 -4.76 -15.30 5.41
C HIS A 635 -5.58 -15.78 4.20
N LYS A 636 -6.08 -14.82 3.40
CA LYS A 636 -6.96 -15.07 2.24
C LYS A 636 -6.40 -16.09 1.25
N SER A 637 -5.11 -16.03 0.96
CA SER A 637 -4.52 -16.97 0.00
C SER A 637 -4.55 -18.44 0.43
N PHE A 638 -4.70 -18.74 1.72
CA PHE A 638 -4.92 -20.14 2.15
C PHE A 638 -6.30 -20.65 1.73
N SER A 639 -7.35 -19.83 1.92
CA SER A 639 -8.69 -20.23 1.45
C SER A 639 -8.76 -20.27 -0.07
N GLU A 640 -8.10 -19.35 -0.77
CA GLU A 640 -8.04 -19.38 -2.24
C GLU A 640 -7.32 -20.63 -2.77
N PHE A 641 -6.19 -21.00 -2.17
CA PHE A 641 -5.44 -22.21 -2.51
C PHE A 641 -6.25 -23.50 -2.24
N LEU A 642 -6.84 -23.63 -1.05
CA LEU A 642 -7.64 -24.80 -0.68
C LEU A 642 -8.94 -24.91 -1.50
N PHE A 643 -9.51 -23.78 -1.90
CA PHE A 643 -10.65 -23.79 -2.83
C PHE A 643 -10.23 -24.20 -4.24
N ALA A 644 -9.07 -23.78 -4.73
CA ALA A 644 -8.52 -24.25 -5.99
C ALA A 644 -8.27 -25.78 -5.97
N GLU A 645 -7.74 -26.31 -4.86
CA GLU A 645 -7.61 -27.75 -4.64
C GLU A 645 -8.98 -28.45 -4.70
N ARG A 646 -10.00 -27.88 -4.03
CA ARG A 646 -11.37 -28.41 -4.06
C ARG A 646 -11.97 -28.45 -5.47
N LEU A 647 -11.71 -27.44 -6.29
CA LEU A 647 -12.14 -27.40 -7.69
C LEU A 647 -11.45 -28.50 -8.50
N LEU A 648 -10.14 -28.68 -8.32
CA LEU A 648 -9.37 -29.72 -9.00
C LEU A 648 -9.90 -31.12 -8.67
N GLU A 649 -10.21 -31.41 -7.40
CA GLU A 649 -10.84 -32.68 -6.99
C GLU A 649 -12.12 -32.96 -7.80
N SER A 650 -12.99 -31.96 -7.96
CA SER A 650 -14.19 -32.10 -8.78
C SER A 650 -13.89 -32.27 -10.27
N PHE A 651 -12.85 -31.64 -10.81
CA PHE A 651 -12.44 -31.85 -12.20
C PHE A 651 -11.95 -33.28 -12.43
N VAL A 652 -11.24 -33.86 -11.45
CA VAL A 652 -10.83 -35.27 -11.48
C VAL A 652 -12.07 -36.16 -11.45
N ASP A 653 -13.04 -35.89 -10.57
CA ASP A 653 -14.28 -36.68 -10.49
C ASP A 653 -15.10 -36.64 -11.79
N TRP A 654 -15.23 -35.47 -12.41
CA TRP A 654 -15.96 -35.30 -13.69
C TRP A 654 -15.33 -36.06 -14.85
N THR A 655 -14.08 -36.48 -14.71
CA THR A 655 -13.33 -37.15 -15.76
C THR A 655 -12.91 -38.59 -15.43
N THR A 656 -13.10 -39.04 -14.18
CA THR A 656 -12.75 -40.38 -13.70
C THR A 656 -13.83 -41.41 -14.02
N LYS A 657 -13.42 -42.57 -14.54
CA LYS A 657 -14.29 -43.74 -14.75
C LYS A 657 -14.36 -44.52 -13.43
N VAL A 658 -15.52 -44.59 -12.78
CA VAL A 658 -15.68 -45.21 -11.45
C VAL A 658 -15.57 -46.74 -11.55
N SER A 659 -14.76 -47.39 -10.70
CA SER A 659 -14.76 -48.86 -10.55
C SER A 659 -14.96 -49.27 -9.08
N LYS A 660 -15.98 -50.12 -8.84
CA LYS A 660 -16.00 -51.18 -7.82
C LYS A 660 -17.25 -52.06 -8.05
N ARG A 661 -17.04 -53.17 -8.78
CA ARG A 661 -17.93 -54.33 -8.98
C ARG A 661 -19.25 -54.11 -9.76
N GLN A 662 -19.24 -54.58 -11.02
CA GLN A 662 -20.36 -54.98 -11.89
C GLN A 662 -21.23 -53.90 -12.56
N ARG A 663 -20.60 -53.08 -13.42
CA ARG A 663 -20.96 -52.75 -14.82
C ARG A 663 -20.08 -51.56 -15.20
N GLU A 664 -19.12 -51.79 -16.08
CA GLU A 664 -18.25 -50.75 -16.65
C GLU A 664 -19.11 -49.83 -17.53
N GLU A 665 -19.09 -48.50 -17.32
CA GLU A 665 -18.98 -47.47 -18.39
C GLU A 665 -19.37 -46.03 -18.00
N ASP A 666 -20.09 -45.76 -16.90
CA ASP A 666 -20.67 -44.41 -16.75
C ASP A 666 -19.77 -43.40 -16.00
N LEU A 667 -19.37 -42.35 -16.71
CA LEU A 667 -18.88 -41.09 -16.14
C LEU A 667 -19.91 -40.52 -15.15
N VAL A 668 -19.50 -39.58 -14.27
CA VAL A 668 -20.46 -38.74 -13.53
C VAL A 668 -21.47 -38.18 -14.53
N SER A 669 -22.76 -38.38 -14.28
CA SER A 669 -23.81 -38.00 -15.22
C SER A 669 -23.81 -36.49 -15.47
N THR A 670 -24.25 -36.05 -16.64
CA THR A 670 -24.32 -34.62 -17.00
C THR A 670 -25.12 -33.83 -15.97
N ALA A 671 -26.26 -34.36 -15.49
CA ALA A 671 -27.07 -33.71 -14.47
C ALA A 671 -26.35 -33.51 -13.13
N VAL A 672 -25.51 -34.47 -12.71
CA VAL A 672 -24.72 -34.34 -11.47
C VAL A 672 -23.61 -33.31 -11.65
N MET A 673 -22.91 -33.33 -12.80
CA MET A 673 -21.89 -32.33 -13.11
C MET A 673 -22.48 -30.92 -13.19
N ASP A 674 -23.61 -30.73 -13.87
CA ASP A 674 -24.27 -29.42 -13.98
C ASP A 674 -24.64 -28.88 -12.59
N TRP A 675 -25.18 -29.72 -11.69
CA TRP A 675 -25.42 -29.32 -10.31
C TRP A 675 -24.12 -28.93 -9.59
N GLN A 676 -23.05 -29.72 -9.71
CA GLN A 676 -21.77 -29.42 -9.07
C GLN A 676 -21.14 -28.13 -9.62
N ILE A 677 -21.34 -27.80 -10.89
CA ILE A 677 -20.94 -26.51 -11.48
C ILE A 677 -21.67 -25.37 -10.76
N TYR A 678 -23.00 -25.44 -10.58
CA TYR A 678 -23.74 -24.43 -9.81
C TYR A 678 -23.34 -24.42 -8.33
N ASP A 679 -23.08 -25.59 -7.76
CA ASP A 679 -22.71 -25.70 -6.36
C ASP A 679 -21.35 -25.08 -6.08
N LEU A 680 -20.37 -25.19 -6.99
CA LEU A 680 -19.01 -24.67 -6.81
C LEU A 680 -18.85 -23.24 -7.33
N LEU A 681 -19.42 -22.94 -8.50
CA LEU A 681 -19.19 -21.71 -9.25
C LEU A 681 -20.36 -20.72 -9.19
N GLY A 682 -21.49 -21.09 -8.59
CA GLY A 682 -22.70 -20.27 -8.59
C GLY A 682 -22.72 -19.10 -7.61
N TYR A 683 -21.68 -18.92 -6.80
CA TYR A 683 -21.57 -17.75 -5.94
C TYR A 683 -20.12 -17.49 -5.51
N GLY A 684 -19.73 -16.22 -5.44
CA GLY A 684 -18.32 -15.83 -5.31
C GLY A 684 -17.61 -15.84 -6.67
N ASN A 685 -16.86 -14.78 -6.97
CA ASN A 685 -16.11 -14.70 -8.22
C ASN A 685 -14.77 -15.44 -8.06
N LEU A 686 -14.33 -16.14 -9.11
CA LEU A 686 -12.96 -16.63 -9.17
C LEU A 686 -11.99 -15.45 -9.22
N THR A 687 -11.13 -15.33 -8.21
CA THR A 687 -10.06 -14.33 -8.20
C THR A 687 -8.90 -14.80 -9.09
N PRO A 688 -8.06 -13.87 -9.59
CA PRO A 688 -6.85 -14.24 -10.31
C PRO A 688 -5.97 -15.22 -9.52
N GLU A 689 -5.90 -15.07 -8.20
CA GLU A 689 -5.15 -15.95 -7.31
C GLU A 689 -5.72 -17.38 -7.28
N ILE A 690 -7.05 -17.55 -7.17
CA ILE A 690 -7.69 -18.88 -7.22
C ILE A 690 -7.37 -19.57 -8.54
N VAL A 691 -7.48 -18.84 -9.65
CA VAL A 691 -7.22 -19.35 -10.99
C VAL A 691 -5.75 -19.72 -11.17
N GLU A 692 -4.82 -18.89 -10.68
CA GLU A 692 -3.38 -19.16 -10.72
C GLU A 692 -3.05 -20.46 -9.96
N TYR A 693 -3.62 -20.64 -8.75
CA TYR A 693 -3.46 -21.89 -7.99
C TYR A 693 -4.09 -23.09 -8.70
N LEU A 694 -5.30 -22.95 -9.25
CA LEU A 694 -5.99 -24.03 -9.94
C LEU A 694 -5.18 -24.52 -11.15
N MET A 695 -4.68 -23.59 -11.97
CA MET A 695 -3.91 -23.93 -13.16
C MET A 695 -2.53 -24.50 -12.82
N GLY A 696 -1.89 -24.00 -11.76
CA GLY A 696 -0.63 -24.57 -11.29
C GLY A 696 -0.80 -25.98 -10.71
N LEU A 697 -1.85 -26.21 -9.90
CA LEU A 697 -2.16 -27.53 -9.36
C LEU A 697 -2.51 -28.52 -10.48
N LEU A 698 -3.23 -28.06 -11.51
CA LEU A 698 -3.53 -28.87 -12.71
C LEU A 698 -2.25 -29.23 -13.47
N ALA A 699 -1.29 -28.31 -13.58
CA ALA A 699 -0.03 -28.55 -14.28
C ALA A 699 0.93 -29.49 -13.52
N GLU A 700 0.92 -29.47 -12.18
CA GLU A 700 1.73 -30.36 -11.34
C GLU A 700 1.06 -31.72 -11.08
N GLY A 701 -0.27 -31.76 -11.05
CA GLY A 701 -1.06 -32.94 -10.71
C GLY A 701 -0.86 -34.07 -11.70
N SER A 702 -0.46 -35.25 -11.19
CA SER A 702 -0.28 -36.46 -12.00
C SER A 702 -1.55 -36.86 -12.75
N GLU A 703 -2.74 -36.48 -12.25
CA GLU A 703 -4.01 -36.86 -12.84
C GLU A 703 -4.26 -36.24 -14.22
N PHE A 704 -3.75 -35.03 -14.50
CA PHE A 704 -3.98 -34.31 -15.76
C PHE A 704 -2.76 -34.29 -16.69
N HIS A 705 -1.74 -35.11 -16.39
CA HIS A 705 -0.72 -35.47 -17.37
C HIS A 705 -1.30 -36.33 -18.51
N ASP A 706 -2.44 -36.98 -18.29
CA ASP A 706 -3.23 -37.64 -19.33
C ASP A 706 -3.96 -36.59 -20.19
N LEU A 707 -3.46 -36.40 -21.42
CA LEU A 707 -4.02 -35.46 -22.39
C LEU A 707 -5.49 -35.75 -22.72
N GLU A 708 -5.90 -37.03 -22.71
CA GLU A 708 -7.29 -37.40 -23.01
C GLU A 708 -8.24 -36.92 -21.92
N ARG A 709 -7.79 -37.00 -20.66
CA ARG A 709 -8.55 -36.53 -19.51
C ARG A 709 -8.78 -35.02 -19.54
N LEU A 710 -7.74 -34.26 -19.85
CA LEU A 710 -7.85 -32.80 -19.96
C LEU A 710 -8.76 -32.38 -21.12
N CYS A 711 -8.65 -33.02 -22.29
CA CYS A 711 -9.55 -32.79 -23.41
C CYS A 711 -11.01 -33.12 -23.04
N ARG A 712 -11.24 -34.20 -22.30
CA ARG A 712 -12.58 -34.58 -21.83
C ARG A 712 -13.16 -33.56 -20.84
N LEU A 713 -12.36 -33.05 -19.90
CA LEU A 713 -12.78 -31.99 -18.99
C LEU A 713 -13.24 -30.75 -19.78
N PHE A 714 -12.40 -30.30 -20.70
CA PHE A 714 -12.68 -29.14 -21.56
C PHE A 714 -13.99 -29.31 -22.33
N GLN A 715 -14.16 -30.42 -23.05
CA GLN A 715 -15.36 -30.70 -23.85
C GLN A 715 -16.64 -30.70 -23.01
N ARG A 716 -16.60 -31.30 -21.82
CA ARG A 716 -17.78 -31.33 -20.93
C ARG A 716 -18.13 -29.95 -20.40
N LEU A 717 -17.13 -29.16 -19.99
CA LEU A 717 -17.34 -27.77 -19.54
C LEU A 717 -17.85 -26.87 -20.66
N GLU A 718 -17.30 -26.99 -21.86
CA GLU A 718 -17.71 -26.22 -23.04
C GLU A 718 -19.17 -26.52 -23.42
N GLN A 719 -19.59 -27.78 -23.36
CA GLN A 719 -20.98 -28.17 -23.58
C GLN A 719 -21.92 -27.55 -22.53
N SER A 720 -21.57 -27.61 -21.24
CA SER A 720 -22.36 -26.96 -20.19
C SER A 720 -22.38 -25.43 -20.34
N TYR A 721 -21.30 -24.81 -20.83
CA TYR A 721 -21.25 -23.38 -21.14
C TYR A 721 -22.22 -22.97 -22.25
N PHE A 722 -22.29 -23.70 -23.36
CA PHE A 722 -23.23 -23.37 -24.42
C PHE A 722 -24.69 -23.58 -23.98
N ARG A 723 -24.98 -24.66 -23.24
CA ARG A 723 -26.31 -24.88 -22.63
C ARG A 723 -26.72 -23.76 -21.68
N TRP A 724 -25.78 -23.25 -20.89
CA TRP A 724 -26.00 -22.07 -20.05
C TRP A 724 -26.29 -20.81 -20.90
N CYS A 725 -25.52 -20.57 -21.96
CA CYS A 725 -25.74 -19.44 -22.87
C CYS A 725 -27.11 -19.46 -23.55
N ASP A 726 -27.63 -20.66 -23.83
CA ASP A 726 -28.94 -20.90 -24.44
C ASP A 726 -30.10 -20.80 -23.43
N GLY A 727 -29.80 -20.55 -22.15
CA GLY A 727 -30.79 -20.36 -21.09
C GLY A 727 -31.34 -21.66 -20.50
N GLU A 728 -30.81 -22.83 -20.86
CA GLU A 728 -31.36 -24.15 -20.48
C GLU A 728 -31.59 -24.28 -18.97
N PHE A 729 -30.68 -23.74 -18.15
CA PHE A 729 -30.75 -23.86 -16.71
C PHE A 729 -31.62 -22.79 -16.04
N ILE A 730 -31.68 -21.57 -16.58
CA ILE A 730 -32.42 -20.46 -15.95
C ILE A 730 -33.89 -20.43 -16.37
N ASP A 731 -34.18 -20.88 -17.60
CA ASP A 731 -35.50 -20.85 -18.22
C ASP A 731 -36.25 -22.20 -18.15
N ALA A 732 -35.69 -23.20 -17.44
CA ALA A 732 -36.38 -24.49 -17.24
C ALA A 732 -37.72 -24.32 -16.51
N ASP A 733 -38.74 -25.05 -16.99
CA ASP A 733 -40.14 -24.97 -16.53
C ASP A 733 -40.35 -25.47 -15.07
N ASP A 734 -39.54 -26.44 -14.65
CA ASP A 734 -39.55 -27.03 -13.30
C ASP A 734 -38.53 -26.33 -12.37
N VAL A 735 -38.43 -26.77 -11.10
CA VAL A 735 -37.43 -26.24 -10.15
C VAL A 735 -36.02 -26.35 -10.74
N ASN A 736 -35.41 -25.22 -11.04
CA ASN A 736 -34.20 -25.15 -11.84
C ASN A 736 -32.91 -25.00 -11.02
N LEU A 737 -31.74 -25.29 -11.60
CA LEU A 737 -30.46 -25.33 -10.86
C LEU A 737 -30.13 -24.00 -10.14
N PRO A 738 -30.28 -22.81 -10.79
CA PRO A 738 -30.13 -21.54 -10.11
C PRO A 738 -31.07 -21.38 -8.90
N GLN A 739 -32.31 -21.85 -8.98
CA GLN A 739 -33.27 -21.78 -7.86
C GLN A 739 -32.85 -22.68 -6.70
N ILE A 740 -32.38 -23.89 -6.97
CA ILE A 740 -31.89 -24.84 -5.95
C ILE A 740 -30.71 -24.21 -5.22
N LYS A 741 -29.70 -23.72 -5.96
CA LYS A 741 -28.52 -23.11 -5.35
C LYS A 741 -28.86 -21.84 -4.58
N LYS A 742 -29.74 -20.99 -5.12
CA LYS A 742 -30.25 -19.81 -4.41
C LYS A 742 -30.94 -20.17 -3.11
N LYS A 743 -31.75 -21.24 -3.09
CA LYS A 743 -32.44 -21.71 -1.89
C LYS A 743 -31.42 -22.19 -0.85
N GLN A 744 -30.44 -22.98 -1.27
CA GLN A 744 -29.34 -23.44 -0.41
C GLN A 744 -28.59 -22.25 0.22
N LEU A 745 -28.21 -21.26 -0.59
CA LEU A 745 -27.52 -20.06 -0.11
C LEU A 745 -28.40 -19.22 0.84
N ARG A 746 -29.71 -19.13 0.61
CA ARG A 746 -30.63 -18.44 1.54
C ARG A 746 -30.73 -19.12 2.89
N GLU A 747 -30.81 -20.45 2.90
CA GLU A 747 -30.81 -21.24 4.15
C GLU A 747 -29.48 -21.08 4.91
N GLN A 748 -28.37 -20.92 4.17
CA GLN A 748 -27.03 -20.76 4.74
C GLN A 748 -26.70 -19.31 5.17
N LEU A 749 -27.30 -18.29 4.53
CA LEU A 749 -27.02 -16.86 4.71
C LEU A 749 -28.30 -16.03 4.96
N PRO A 750 -29.02 -16.23 6.08
CA PRO A 750 -30.31 -15.60 6.33
C PRO A 750 -30.27 -14.06 6.46
N GLU A 751 -29.14 -13.47 6.85
CA GLU A 751 -29.03 -11.99 6.96
C GLU A 751 -28.83 -11.28 5.61
N ARG A 752 -28.48 -12.03 4.54
CA ARG A 752 -28.41 -11.51 3.16
C ARG A 752 -29.71 -11.76 2.37
N GLU A 753 -30.79 -12.15 3.05
CA GLU A 753 -32.09 -12.53 2.47
C GLU A 753 -32.66 -11.53 1.45
N ASN A 754 -32.37 -10.24 1.62
CA ASN A 754 -32.95 -9.16 0.82
C ASN A 754 -32.20 -8.83 -0.49
N HIS A 755 -31.02 -9.41 -0.76
CA HIS A 755 -30.19 -9.01 -1.91
C HIS A 755 -29.77 -10.13 -2.87
N LEU A 756 -29.90 -11.42 -2.52
CA LEU A 756 -29.47 -12.52 -3.40
C LEU A 756 -30.47 -12.79 -4.54
N GLY A 757 -30.13 -12.35 -5.75
CA GLY A 757 -30.94 -12.53 -6.96
C GLY A 757 -30.79 -13.92 -7.59
N LEU A 758 -31.83 -14.41 -8.28
CA LEU A 758 -31.74 -15.66 -9.06
C LEU A 758 -30.72 -15.53 -10.20
N ARG A 759 -30.82 -14.42 -10.95
CA ARG A 759 -29.86 -14.07 -12.02
C ARG A 759 -28.45 -13.89 -11.52
N GLN A 760 -28.26 -13.51 -10.25
CA GLN A 760 -26.94 -13.38 -9.67
C GLN A 760 -26.23 -14.71 -9.58
N VAL A 761 -26.91 -15.74 -9.11
CA VAL A 761 -26.35 -17.09 -9.06
C VAL A 761 -26.01 -17.57 -10.46
N ASP A 762 -26.95 -17.45 -11.38
CA ASP A 762 -26.81 -17.94 -12.75
C ASP A 762 -25.67 -17.25 -13.53
N VAL A 763 -25.62 -15.92 -13.50
CA VAL A 763 -24.56 -15.15 -14.15
C VAL A 763 -23.20 -15.43 -13.51
N SER A 764 -23.13 -15.60 -12.18
CA SER A 764 -21.87 -15.95 -11.51
C SER A 764 -21.36 -17.31 -11.99
N THR A 765 -22.25 -18.32 -12.08
CA THR A 765 -21.91 -19.64 -12.63
C THR A 765 -21.33 -19.53 -14.03
N GLY A 766 -22.02 -18.83 -14.94
CA GLY A 766 -21.61 -18.71 -16.33
C GLY A 766 -20.28 -17.97 -16.52
N LEU A 767 -20.09 -16.86 -15.81
CA LEU A 767 -18.83 -16.10 -15.86
C LEU A 767 -17.66 -16.90 -15.30
N ASN A 768 -17.83 -17.57 -14.16
CA ASN A 768 -16.79 -18.40 -13.57
C ASN A 768 -16.43 -19.62 -14.44
N MET A 769 -17.42 -20.24 -15.08
CA MET A 769 -17.19 -21.32 -16.04
C MET A 769 -16.43 -20.81 -17.28
N MET A 770 -16.74 -19.61 -17.76
CA MET A 770 -16.02 -18.97 -18.85
C MET A 770 -14.56 -18.68 -18.49
N ILE A 771 -14.27 -18.24 -17.25
CA ILE A 771 -12.89 -18.07 -16.75
C ILE A 771 -12.14 -19.39 -16.85
N VAL A 772 -12.69 -20.50 -16.32
CA VAL A 772 -12.02 -21.81 -16.36
C VAL A 772 -11.74 -22.24 -17.81
N LEU A 773 -12.70 -22.05 -18.72
CA LEU A 773 -12.53 -22.40 -20.15
C LEU A 773 -11.46 -21.55 -20.85
N LEU A 774 -11.40 -20.25 -20.56
CA LEU A 774 -10.37 -19.34 -21.09
C LEU A 774 -8.97 -19.74 -20.62
N GLU A 775 -8.84 -20.16 -19.36
CA GLU A 775 -7.55 -20.53 -18.77
C GLU A 775 -7.08 -21.91 -19.23
N LEU A 776 -7.99 -22.87 -19.37
CA LEU A 776 -7.71 -24.15 -20.03
C LEU A 776 -7.27 -23.93 -21.49
N HIS A 777 -7.92 -23.02 -22.20
CA HIS A 777 -7.51 -22.63 -23.55
C HIS A 777 -6.10 -22.05 -23.55
N ARG A 778 -5.81 -21.05 -22.70
CA ARG A 778 -4.49 -20.41 -22.63
C ARG A 778 -3.41 -21.43 -22.29
N TYR A 779 -3.64 -22.30 -21.32
CA TYR A 779 -2.73 -23.39 -20.98
C TYR A 779 -2.46 -24.31 -22.18
N ALA A 780 -3.49 -24.69 -22.93
CA ALA A 780 -3.33 -25.51 -24.13
C ALA A 780 -2.57 -24.80 -25.26
N GLN A 781 -2.73 -23.48 -25.43
CA GLN A 781 -2.02 -22.73 -26.48
C GLN A 781 -0.50 -22.63 -26.23
N THR A 782 -0.04 -22.80 -24.98
CA THR A 782 1.40 -22.88 -24.67
C THR A 782 2.04 -24.23 -25.02
N ARG A 783 1.24 -25.20 -25.52
CA ARG A 783 1.64 -26.60 -25.68
C ARG A 783 1.27 -27.15 -27.06
N ASP A 784 2.29 -27.53 -27.83
CA ASP A 784 2.11 -28.05 -29.20
C ASP A 784 1.22 -29.31 -29.27
N ASP A 785 1.19 -30.14 -28.22
CA ASP A 785 0.40 -31.38 -28.15
C ASP A 785 -1.10 -31.18 -27.84
N LEU A 786 -1.48 -29.98 -27.39
CA LEU A 786 -2.83 -29.61 -26.96
C LEU A 786 -3.46 -28.45 -27.74
N LYS A 787 -2.65 -27.56 -28.31
CA LYS A 787 -3.09 -26.35 -29.04
C LYS A 787 -4.24 -26.61 -30.03
N ASP A 788 -4.16 -27.69 -30.81
CA ASP A 788 -5.16 -28.04 -31.83
C ASP A 788 -6.39 -28.78 -31.26
N LYS A 789 -6.30 -29.30 -30.02
CA LYS A 789 -7.35 -30.10 -29.38
C LYS A 789 -8.22 -29.27 -28.43
N ILE A 790 -7.67 -28.24 -27.81
CA ILE A 790 -8.35 -27.38 -26.85
C ILE A 790 -8.29 -25.94 -27.35
N SER A 791 -9.37 -25.50 -27.97
CA SER A 791 -9.52 -24.16 -28.52
C SER A 791 -10.89 -23.58 -28.17
N PHE A 792 -10.94 -22.77 -27.12
CA PHE A 792 -12.20 -22.17 -26.69
C PHE A 792 -12.54 -20.94 -27.52
N HIS A 793 -13.79 -20.90 -27.99
CA HIS A 793 -14.38 -19.76 -28.68
C HIS A 793 -15.66 -19.35 -27.94
N PRO A 794 -15.65 -18.25 -27.16
CA PRO A 794 -16.82 -17.82 -26.40
C PRO A 794 -18.08 -17.65 -27.25
N CYS A 795 -17.94 -17.12 -28.47
CA CYS A 795 -19.04 -16.96 -29.42
C CYS A 795 -19.31 -18.23 -30.25
N GLY A 796 -18.67 -19.36 -29.95
CA GLY A 796 -18.62 -20.53 -30.83
C GLY A 796 -17.56 -20.40 -31.93
N LYS A 797 -17.16 -21.50 -32.54
CA LYS A 797 -16.18 -21.47 -33.63
C LYS A 797 -16.82 -20.87 -34.89
N PRO A 798 -16.19 -19.90 -35.59
CA PRO A 798 -16.71 -19.37 -36.84
C PRO A 798 -17.09 -20.47 -37.83
N ASP A 799 -18.12 -20.22 -38.64
CA ASP A 799 -18.65 -21.14 -39.67
C ASP A 799 -19.22 -22.48 -39.12
N THR A 800 -19.60 -22.51 -37.84
CA THR A 800 -20.31 -23.64 -37.24
C THR A 800 -21.71 -23.24 -36.77
N ASP A 801 -22.63 -24.20 -36.65
CA ASP A 801 -24.00 -23.95 -36.15
C ASP A 801 -24.02 -23.42 -34.70
N GLN A 802 -22.92 -23.59 -33.96
CA GLN A 802 -22.75 -23.08 -32.59
C GLN A 802 -22.30 -21.61 -32.57
N PHE A 803 -21.91 -21.02 -33.71
CA PHE A 803 -21.47 -19.64 -33.77
C PHE A 803 -22.65 -18.66 -33.62
N ASP A 804 -22.53 -17.78 -32.63
CA ASP A 804 -23.44 -16.66 -32.45
C ASP A 804 -22.62 -15.41 -32.11
N SER A 805 -22.54 -14.49 -33.08
CA SER A 805 -21.75 -13.26 -32.95
C SER A 805 -22.21 -12.38 -31.78
N GLU A 806 -23.49 -12.41 -31.40
CA GLU A 806 -24.04 -11.56 -30.34
C GLU A 806 -23.93 -12.19 -28.95
N ARG A 807 -23.50 -13.46 -28.84
CA ARG A 807 -23.48 -14.21 -27.57
C ARG A 807 -22.72 -13.47 -26.47
N LEU A 808 -21.50 -13.00 -26.76
CA LEU A 808 -20.70 -12.29 -25.76
C LEU A 808 -21.34 -10.96 -25.34
N LEU A 809 -21.97 -10.22 -26.26
CA LEU A 809 -22.69 -8.99 -25.93
C LEU A 809 -23.91 -9.26 -25.05
N ARG A 810 -24.62 -10.38 -25.26
CA ARG A 810 -25.70 -10.81 -24.36
C ARG A 810 -25.17 -11.16 -22.97
N ILE A 811 -24.04 -11.85 -22.88
CA ILE A 811 -23.37 -12.15 -21.58
C ILE A 811 -22.99 -10.85 -20.85
N ILE A 812 -22.39 -9.88 -21.55
CA ILE A 812 -22.10 -8.55 -21.00
C ILE A 812 -23.39 -7.90 -20.48
N GLY A 813 -24.45 -7.89 -21.30
CA GLY A 813 -25.76 -7.36 -20.92
C GLY A 813 -26.39 -8.05 -19.70
N TYR A 814 -26.27 -9.39 -19.60
CA TYR A 814 -26.75 -10.15 -18.45
C TYR A 814 -26.00 -9.78 -17.17
N SER A 815 -24.70 -9.58 -17.25
CA SER A 815 -23.87 -9.19 -16.11
C SER A 815 -24.27 -7.84 -15.50
N HIS A 816 -24.83 -6.92 -16.30
CA HIS A 816 -25.30 -5.62 -15.81
C HIS A 816 -26.43 -5.73 -14.78
N CYS A 817 -27.10 -6.88 -14.67
CA CYS A 817 -28.05 -7.15 -13.59
C CYS A 817 -27.37 -7.18 -12.20
N LEU A 818 -26.06 -7.39 -12.13
CA LEU A 818 -25.29 -7.41 -10.88
C LEU A 818 -24.71 -6.04 -10.58
N SER A 819 -24.01 -5.48 -11.56
CA SER A 819 -23.58 -4.08 -11.60
C SER A 819 -23.17 -3.71 -13.02
N ILE A 820 -23.18 -2.43 -13.36
CA ILE A 820 -22.76 -1.94 -14.68
C ILE A 820 -21.29 -2.27 -15.04
N TYR A 821 -20.47 -2.70 -14.06
CA TYR A 821 -19.07 -3.10 -14.26
C TYR A 821 -18.83 -4.59 -14.00
N ALA A 822 -19.89 -5.39 -13.78
CA ALA A 822 -19.75 -6.77 -13.30
C ALA A 822 -18.95 -7.66 -14.27
N PHE A 823 -19.16 -7.51 -15.58
CA PHE A 823 -18.38 -8.24 -16.57
C PHE A 823 -16.88 -7.94 -16.45
N ASN A 824 -16.49 -6.67 -16.45
CA ASN A 824 -15.07 -6.29 -16.38
C ASN A 824 -14.44 -6.67 -15.04
N ASN A 825 -15.16 -6.50 -13.93
CA ASN A 825 -14.66 -6.86 -12.60
C ASN A 825 -14.44 -8.38 -12.44
N ASN A 826 -15.25 -9.21 -13.10
CA ASN A 826 -15.21 -10.66 -12.95
C ASN A 826 -14.34 -11.32 -14.02
N LEU A 827 -14.49 -10.90 -15.28
CA LEU A 827 -13.92 -11.56 -16.45
C LEU A 827 -12.87 -10.71 -17.16
N GLY A 828 -12.89 -9.39 -16.98
CA GLY A 828 -12.04 -8.46 -17.74
C GLY A 828 -10.55 -8.78 -17.65
N LEU A 829 -10.07 -9.34 -16.54
CA LEU A 829 -8.67 -9.74 -16.34
C LEU A 829 -8.29 -11.09 -16.99
N PHE A 830 -9.24 -11.82 -17.56
CA PHE A 830 -9.06 -13.19 -18.07
C PHE A 830 -9.26 -13.31 -19.58
N LEU A 831 -9.49 -12.21 -20.30
CA LEU A 831 -9.76 -12.24 -21.75
C LEU A 831 -8.50 -12.32 -22.63
N SER A 832 -7.30 -12.27 -22.02
CA SER A 832 -6.04 -12.41 -22.75
C SER A 832 -5.96 -13.77 -23.47
N GLY A 833 -5.63 -13.71 -24.76
CA GLY A 833 -5.56 -14.85 -25.66
C GLY A 833 -6.91 -15.38 -26.15
N ALA A 834 -8.05 -14.75 -25.78
CA ALA A 834 -9.37 -15.27 -26.15
C ALA A 834 -9.65 -15.20 -27.67
N ASN A 835 -10.45 -16.15 -28.18
CA ASN A 835 -10.91 -16.14 -29.57
C ASN A 835 -12.26 -15.44 -29.72
N LEU A 836 -12.23 -14.14 -29.98
CA LEU A 836 -13.39 -13.25 -30.14
C LEU A 836 -13.59 -12.76 -31.59
N GLY A 837 -13.00 -13.45 -32.56
CA GLY A 837 -13.11 -13.13 -33.97
C GLY A 837 -14.57 -13.10 -34.44
N ASN A 838 -14.93 -12.10 -35.25
CA ASN A 838 -16.29 -11.85 -35.76
C ASN A 838 -17.36 -11.62 -34.66
N ALA A 839 -16.97 -11.38 -33.40
CA ALA A 839 -17.92 -11.08 -32.34
C ALA A 839 -18.58 -9.71 -32.57
N TYR A 840 -19.88 -9.62 -32.27
CA TYR A 840 -20.64 -8.38 -32.28
C TYR A 840 -20.60 -7.75 -30.88
N LEU A 841 -19.74 -6.75 -30.70
CA LEU A 841 -19.44 -6.07 -29.44
C LEU A 841 -19.72 -4.55 -29.51
N ARG A 842 -20.69 -4.17 -30.35
CA ARG A 842 -21.06 -2.77 -30.55
C ARG A 842 -21.51 -2.14 -29.23
N GLY A 843 -20.83 -1.06 -28.81
CA GLY A 843 -21.13 -0.36 -27.57
C GLY A 843 -20.83 -1.14 -26.29
N ALA A 844 -20.10 -2.26 -26.38
CA ALA A 844 -19.70 -3.05 -25.22
C ALA A 844 -18.79 -2.25 -24.29
N ASP A 845 -18.91 -2.49 -22.98
CA ASP A 845 -18.02 -1.92 -21.97
C ASP A 845 -16.88 -2.89 -21.66
N LEU A 846 -15.68 -2.58 -22.14
CA LEU A 846 -14.44 -3.34 -21.99
C LEU A 846 -13.31 -2.45 -21.42
N ARG A 847 -13.67 -1.41 -20.67
CA ARG A 847 -12.71 -0.47 -20.07
C ARG A 847 -11.76 -1.20 -19.13
N GLY A 848 -10.46 -0.98 -19.32
CA GLY A 848 -9.42 -1.61 -18.50
C GLY A 848 -9.31 -3.13 -18.63
N ALA A 849 -10.03 -3.77 -19.57
CA ALA A 849 -9.95 -5.20 -19.78
C ALA A 849 -8.56 -5.61 -20.31
N ASP A 850 -8.10 -6.80 -19.92
CA ASP A 850 -6.91 -7.45 -20.46
C ASP A 850 -7.28 -8.29 -21.68
N LEU A 851 -7.01 -7.73 -22.85
CA LEU A 851 -7.26 -8.27 -24.19
C LEU A 851 -5.94 -8.52 -24.94
N ARG A 852 -4.83 -8.73 -24.22
CA ARG A 852 -3.53 -9.05 -24.82
C ARG A 852 -3.60 -10.35 -25.60
N ASP A 853 -2.99 -10.37 -26.77
CA ASP A 853 -2.94 -11.55 -27.66
C ASP A 853 -4.33 -12.09 -28.06
N THR A 854 -5.41 -11.34 -27.79
CA THR A 854 -6.78 -11.74 -28.12
C THR A 854 -7.00 -11.66 -29.62
N ASN A 855 -7.69 -12.65 -30.20
CA ASN A 855 -8.16 -12.58 -31.57
C ASN A 855 -9.52 -11.86 -31.64
N LEU A 856 -9.52 -10.63 -32.13
CA LEU A 856 -10.69 -9.76 -32.40
C LEU A 856 -10.84 -9.49 -33.91
N SER A 857 -10.22 -10.30 -34.77
CA SER A 857 -10.29 -10.11 -36.23
C SER A 857 -11.74 -10.08 -36.72
N GLY A 858 -12.08 -9.08 -37.54
CA GLY A 858 -13.44 -8.88 -38.06
C GLY A 858 -14.52 -8.54 -37.00
N ALA A 859 -14.16 -8.35 -35.72
CA ALA A 859 -15.13 -8.05 -34.68
C ALA A 859 -15.78 -6.67 -34.88
N ASN A 860 -17.06 -6.54 -34.51
CA ASN A 860 -17.77 -5.27 -34.53
C ASN A 860 -17.71 -4.59 -33.16
N LEU A 861 -16.77 -3.67 -32.98
CA LEU A 861 -16.50 -2.90 -31.77
C LEU A 861 -16.96 -1.44 -31.91
N ARG A 862 -17.89 -1.15 -32.82
CA ARG A 862 -18.34 0.22 -33.09
C ARG A 862 -18.87 0.87 -31.81
N GLY A 863 -18.33 2.03 -31.44
CA GLY A 863 -18.73 2.75 -30.23
C GLY A 863 -18.45 2.02 -28.92
N ALA A 864 -17.63 0.95 -28.91
CA ALA A 864 -17.26 0.24 -27.68
C ALA A 864 -16.42 1.14 -26.75
N TYR A 865 -16.50 0.89 -25.45
CA TYR A 865 -15.70 1.55 -24.43
C TYR A 865 -14.49 0.69 -24.09
N LEU A 866 -13.31 1.11 -24.52
CA LEU A 866 -12.01 0.42 -24.41
C LEU A 866 -10.94 1.31 -23.74
N SER A 867 -11.32 2.43 -23.12
CA SER A 867 -10.37 3.32 -22.44
C SER A 867 -9.54 2.55 -21.42
N GLY A 868 -8.21 2.69 -21.49
CA GLY A 868 -7.25 1.98 -20.65
C GLY A 868 -7.18 0.46 -20.82
N ALA A 869 -7.89 -0.12 -21.80
CA ALA A 869 -7.80 -1.56 -22.06
C ALA A 869 -6.40 -1.94 -22.58
N ASN A 870 -5.98 -3.17 -22.28
CA ASN A 870 -4.71 -3.71 -22.77
C ASN A 870 -4.96 -4.63 -23.96
N LEU A 871 -4.65 -4.16 -25.16
CA LEU A 871 -4.76 -4.83 -26.45
C LEU A 871 -3.38 -5.11 -27.07
N GLY A 872 -2.32 -5.20 -26.25
CA GLY A 872 -0.97 -5.50 -26.74
C GLY A 872 -0.93 -6.80 -27.54
N ASN A 873 -0.33 -6.77 -28.73
CA ASN A 873 -0.29 -7.87 -29.70
C ASN A 873 -1.67 -8.45 -30.09
N ALA A 874 -2.79 -7.79 -29.77
CA ALA A 874 -4.11 -8.28 -30.13
C ALA A 874 -4.27 -8.26 -31.65
N ASN A 875 -4.99 -9.25 -32.19
CA ASN A 875 -5.36 -9.25 -33.60
C ASN A 875 -6.71 -8.55 -33.79
N LEU A 876 -6.70 -7.32 -34.30
CA LEU A 876 -7.85 -6.50 -34.64
C LEU A 876 -7.99 -6.31 -36.16
N SER A 877 -7.34 -7.16 -36.96
CA SER A 877 -7.35 -7.06 -38.42
C SER A 877 -8.77 -7.03 -38.96
N SER A 878 -9.07 -6.06 -39.83
CA SER A 878 -10.41 -5.86 -40.42
C SER A 878 -11.55 -5.64 -39.41
N ALA A 879 -11.27 -5.31 -38.15
CA ALA A 879 -12.30 -5.02 -37.15
C ALA A 879 -12.97 -3.65 -37.37
N TYR A 880 -14.19 -3.49 -36.86
CA TYR A 880 -14.95 -2.23 -36.95
C TYR A 880 -14.93 -1.49 -35.62
N LEU A 881 -14.08 -0.47 -35.49
CA LEU A 881 -13.93 0.40 -34.30
C LEU A 881 -14.41 1.85 -34.50
N ASN A 882 -15.22 2.11 -35.53
CA ASN A 882 -15.81 3.43 -35.76
C ASN A 882 -16.39 4.01 -34.46
N ASP A 883 -16.11 5.28 -34.16
CA ASP A 883 -16.62 6.00 -32.98
C ASP A 883 -16.28 5.33 -31.61
N ALA A 884 -15.34 4.38 -31.54
CA ALA A 884 -14.97 3.70 -30.29
C ALA A 884 -14.10 4.57 -29.38
N TYR A 885 -14.15 4.31 -28.06
CA TYR A 885 -13.39 5.06 -27.05
C TYR A 885 -12.19 4.24 -26.58
N LEU A 886 -10.99 4.54 -27.07
CA LEU A 886 -9.72 3.86 -26.77
C LEU A 886 -8.70 4.77 -26.06
N SER A 887 -9.15 5.83 -25.39
CA SER A 887 -8.25 6.77 -24.73
C SER A 887 -7.37 6.07 -23.68
N GLY A 888 -6.05 6.26 -23.77
CA GLY A 888 -5.06 5.60 -22.93
C GLY A 888 -4.97 4.08 -23.08
N ALA A 889 -5.54 3.48 -24.13
CA ALA A 889 -5.43 2.04 -24.38
C ALA A 889 -4.00 1.64 -24.78
N TYR A 890 -3.59 0.42 -24.42
CA TYR A 890 -2.30 -0.15 -24.80
C TYR A 890 -2.48 -1.07 -26.01
N LEU A 891 -1.98 -0.68 -27.17
CA LEU A 891 -2.09 -1.36 -28.47
C LEU A 891 -0.70 -1.66 -29.08
N SER A 892 0.35 -1.67 -28.27
CA SER A 892 1.70 -1.91 -28.76
C SER A 892 1.81 -3.28 -29.42
N GLY A 893 2.38 -3.31 -30.63
CA GLY A 893 2.48 -4.51 -31.47
C GLY A 893 1.15 -5.10 -31.95
N ALA A 894 0.01 -4.42 -31.78
CA ALA A 894 -1.28 -4.94 -32.22
C ALA A 894 -1.38 -5.01 -33.76
N TYR A 895 -2.11 -6.01 -34.26
CA TYR A 895 -2.42 -6.12 -35.69
C TYR A 895 -3.73 -5.40 -35.98
N LEU A 896 -3.65 -4.25 -36.63
CA LEU A 896 -4.75 -3.33 -36.96
C LEU A 896 -4.86 -3.12 -38.47
N ASN A 897 -4.26 -3.98 -39.30
CA ASN A 897 -4.35 -3.89 -40.75
C ASN A 897 -5.83 -3.97 -41.21
N ASP A 898 -6.20 -3.13 -42.18
CA ASP A 898 -7.58 -2.98 -42.69
C ASP A 898 -8.63 -2.56 -41.63
N VAL A 899 -8.21 -2.10 -40.44
CA VAL A 899 -9.16 -1.75 -39.36
C VAL A 899 -9.92 -0.47 -39.70
N ASN A 900 -11.18 -0.38 -39.28
CA ASN A 900 -11.95 0.85 -39.41
C ASN A 900 -12.09 1.58 -38.06
N LEU A 901 -11.23 2.58 -37.84
CA LEU A 901 -11.13 3.42 -36.65
C LEU A 901 -11.71 4.83 -36.84
N ARG A 902 -12.50 5.05 -37.89
CA ARG A 902 -13.06 6.38 -38.22
C ARG A 902 -13.75 7.01 -37.01
N GLY A 903 -13.30 8.22 -36.64
CA GLY A 903 -13.87 8.99 -35.54
C GLY A 903 -13.65 8.41 -34.14
N ALA A 904 -12.85 7.36 -34.00
CA ALA A 904 -12.49 6.80 -32.70
C ALA A 904 -11.63 7.77 -31.87
N ASP A 905 -11.63 7.61 -30.56
CA ASP A 905 -10.78 8.34 -29.63
C ASP A 905 -9.61 7.48 -29.15
N LEU A 906 -8.42 7.70 -29.70
CA LEU A 906 -7.15 7.08 -29.36
C LEU A 906 -6.21 8.07 -28.64
N SER A 907 -6.75 9.11 -28.00
CA SER A 907 -5.92 10.06 -27.26
C SER A 907 -5.11 9.36 -26.16
N ASP A 908 -3.83 9.73 -26.03
CA ASP A 908 -2.89 9.16 -25.08
C ASP A 908 -2.67 7.62 -25.22
N ALA A 909 -3.14 6.99 -26.31
CA ALA A 909 -2.98 5.56 -26.54
C ALA A 909 -1.56 5.18 -26.99
N ASP A 910 -1.11 3.96 -26.67
CA ASP A 910 0.17 3.42 -27.12
C ASP A 910 -0.01 2.44 -28.28
N LEU A 911 0.29 2.88 -29.49
CA LEU A 911 0.28 2.14 -30.75
C LEU A 911 1.71 1.79 -31.22
N SER A 912 2.71 1.84 -30.34
CA SER A 912 4.11 1.64 -30.74
C SER A 912 4.31 0.28 -31.42
N GLY A 913 4.89 0.28 -32.62
CA GLY A 913 5.12 -0.93 -33.41
C GLY A 913 3.86 -1.67 -33.88
N ALA A 914 2.68 -1.05 -33.80
CA ALA A 914 1.45 -1.65 -34.30
C ALA A 914 1.41 -1.65 -35.85
N ASP A 915 0.73 -2.62 -36.43
CA ASP A 915 0.48 -2.68 -37.87
C ASP A 915 -0.88 -2.06 -38.18
N LEU A 916 -0.90 -0.84 -38.70
CA LEU A 916 -2.10 -0.10 -39.14
C LEU A 916 -2.18 -0.01 -40.67
N SER A 917 -1.49 -0.87 -41.43
CA SER A 917 -1.50 -0.79 -42.89
C SER A 917 -2.93 -0.82 -43.44
N ASP A 918 -3.23 0.01 -44.44
CA ASP A 918 -4.56 0.13 -45.05
C ASP A 918 -5.70 0.54 -44.08
N ALA A 919 -5.40 0.98 -42.86
CA ALA A 919 -6.42 1.34 -41.87
C ALA A 919 -7.18 2.63 -42.24
N ASN A 920 -8.43 2.73 -41.76
CA ASN A 920 -9.22 3.96 -41.85
C ASN A 920 -9.22 4.72 -40.52
N LEU A 921 -8.38 5.76 -40.44
CA LEU A 921 -8.23 6.67 -39.29
C LEU A 921 -8.86 8.05 -39.54
N ARG A 922 -9.84 8.14 -40.46
CA ARG A 922 -10.43 9.42 -40.83
C ARG A 922 -11.10 10.09 -39.61
N GLY A 923 -10.66 11.31 -39.29
CA GLY A 923 -11.20 12.09 -38.18
C GLY A 923 -10.96 11.50 -36.79
N THR A 924 -10.10 10.50 -36.68
CA THR A 924 -9.73 9.86 -35.40
C THR A 924 -8.94 10.83 -34.53
N ASN A 925 -9.15 10.77 -33.23
CA ASN A 925 -8.38 11.55 -32.26
C ASN A 925 -7.16 10.75 -31.79
N LEU A 926 -5.97 11.14 -32.23
CA LEU A 926 -4.67 10.56 -31.86
C LEU A 926 -3.83 11.58 -31.06
N ARG A 927 -4.48 12.51 -30.35
CA ARG A 927 -3.78 13.53 -29.58
C ARG A 927 -2.90 12.87 -28.52
N ASP A 928 -1.63 13.28 -28.47
CA ASP A 928 -0.63 12.79 -27.51
C ASP A 928 -0.44 11.25 -27.53
N ALA A 929 -0.82 10.59 -28.63
CA ALA A 929 -0.66 9.15 -28.80
C ALA A 929 0.80 8.78 -29.13
N TYR A 930 1.23 7.60 -28.68
CA TYR A 930 2.54 7.02 -29.01
C TYR A 930 2.38 6.09 -30.20
N VAL A 931 2.89 6.47 -31.36
CA VAL A 931 2.73 5.74 -32.63
C VAL A 931 4.11 5.41 -33.22
N ARG A 932 5.13 5.32 -32.34
CA ARG A 932 6.52 5.16 -32.73
C ARG A 932 6.75 3.82 -33.41
N GLY A 933 7.38 3.83 -34.58
CA GLY A 933 7.72 2.62 -35.33
C GLY A 933 6.52 1.80 -35.80
N ALA A 934 5.30 2.35 -35.77
CA ALA A 934 4.11 1.70 -36.30
C ALA A 934 4.12 1.72 -37.84
N ASP A 935 3.50 0.72 -38.44
CA ASP A 935 3.23 0.70 -39.88
C ASP A 935 1.91 1.43 -40.15
N LEU A 936 1.96 2.58 -40.82
CA LEU A 936 0.81 3.40 -41.25
C LEU A 936 0.80 3.51 -42.79
N SER A 937 1.40 2.55 -43.51
CA SER A 937 1.42 2.58 -44.97
C SER A 937 -0.01 2.54 -45.52
N ASP A 938 -0.26 3.29 -46.61
CA ASP A 938 -1.56 3.37 -47.28
C ASP A 938 -2.76 3.79 -46.37
N THR A 939 -2.49 4.29 -45.17
CA THR A 939 -3.52 4.58 -44.16
C THR A 939 -4.30 5.87 -44.48
N ASP A 940 -5.62 5.86 -44.28
CA ASP A 940 -6.47 7.05 -44.42
C ASP A 940 -6.52 7.89 -43.14
N LEU A 941 -5.61 8.86 -43.01
CA LEU A 941 -5.50 9.80 -41.88
C LEU A 941 -6.26 11.13 -42.11
N ARG A 942 -7.16 11.20 -43.08
CA ARG A 942 -7.79 12.47 -43.47
C ARG A 942 -8.53 13.12 -42.29
N GLY A 943 -8.16 14.35 -41.97
CA GLY A 943 -8.75 15.10 -40.87
C GLY A 943 -8.48 14.54 -39.46
N ALA A 944 -7.55 13.59 -39.31
CA ALA A 944 -7.16 13.05 -38.00
C ALA A 944 -6.53 14.13 -37.09
N TYR A 945 -6.73 14.00 -35.78
CA TYR A 945 -6.15 14.90 -34.77
C TYR A 945 -4.87 14.29 -34.19
N LEU A 946 -3.71 14.68 -34.69
CA LEU A 946 -2.39 14.14 -34.34
C LEU A 946 -1.59 15.10 -33.45
N ARG A 947 -2.28 16.00 -32.73
CA ARG A 947 -1.56 17.02 -31.95
C ARG A 947 -0.72 16.36 -30.87
N GLY A 948 0.58 16.64 -30.84
CA GLY A 948 1.51 16.06 -29.84
C GLY A 948 1.79 14.57 -30.02
N ALA A 949 1.28 13.92 -31.07
CA ALA A 949 1.51 12.50 -31.32
C ALA A 949 2.99 12.23 -31.63
N ASP A 950 3.53 11.13 -31.11
CA ASP A 950 4.87 10.64 -31.44
C ASP A 950 4.78 9.65 -32.60
N LEU A 951 5.03 10.12 -33.82
CA LEU A 951 5.10 9.34 -35.05
C LEU A 951 6.56 9.03 -35.43
N SER A 952 7.51 9.15 -34.49
CA SER A 952 8.91 8.92 -34.83
C SER A 952 9.13 7.49 -35.32
N ASP A 953 10.05 7.30 -36.27
CA ASP A 953 10.33 6.00 -36.89
C ASP A 953 9.12 5.30 -37.57
N ALA A 954 7.92 5.90 -37.64
CA ALA A 954 6.73 5.27 -38.22
C ALA A 954 6.80 5.23 -39.77
N ASP A 955 6.18 4.23 -40.38
CA ASP A 955 6.03 4.16 -41.84
C ASP A 955 4.72 4.84 -42.27
N LEU A 956 4.78 6.04 -42.84
CA LEU A 956 3.63 6.76 -43.41
C LEU A 956 3.67 6.76 -44.95
N SER A 957 4.32 5.77 -45.56
CA SER A 957 4.40 5.69 -47.01
C SER A 957 3.01 5.57 -47.65
N ASP A 958 2.77 6.37 -48.68
CA ASP A 958 1.50 6.50 -49.40
C ASP A 958 0.27 6.84 -48.52
N ALA A 959 0.49 7.30 -47.27
CA ALA A 959 -0.58 7.66 -46.35
C ALA A 959 -1.33 8.95 -46.76
N TYR A 960 -2.65 8.97 -46.54
CA TYR A 960 -3.52 10.10 -46.87
C TYR A 960 -3.68 11.07 -45.69
N LEU A 961 -2.78 12.04 -45.56
CA LEU A 961 -2.76 13.02 -44.45
C LEU A 961 -3.59 14.29 -44.71
N ARG A 962 -4.37 14.34 -45.80
CA ARG A 962 -5.11 15.55 -46.16
C ARG A 962 -5.96 16.12 -45.02
N SER A 963 -5.76 17.39 -44.71
CA SER A 963 -6.41 18.12 -43.60
C SER A 963 -6.13 17.58 -42.19
N ALA A 964 -5.11 16.74 -41.99
CA ALA A 964 -4.73 16.25 -40.66
C ALA A 964 -4.10 17.35 -39.78
N TYR A 965 -4.29 17.26 -38.46
CA TYR A 965 -3.80 18.24 -37.49
C TYR A 965 -2.51 17.77 -36.80
N LEU A 966 -1.36 18.16 -37.33
CA LEU A 966 0.00 17.75 -36.92
C LEU A 966 0.70 18.74 -35.96
N ARG A 967 -0.02 19.66 -35.31
CA ARG A 967 0.60 20.62 -34.37
C ARG A 967 1.35 19.87 -33.27
N ASP A 968 2.56 20.28 -32.93
CA ASP A 968 3.37 19.63 -31.88
C ASP A 968 3.73 18.15 -32.17
N ALA A 969 3.36 17.58 -33.32
CA ALA A 969 3.61 16.18 -33.65
C ALA A 969 5.09 15.91 -33.95
N ASP A 970 5.56 14.71 -33.62
CA ASP A 970 6.93 14.27 -33.84
C ASP A 970 7.02 13.31 -35.03
N LEU A 971 7.49 13.77 -36.19
CA LEU A 971 7.67 12.96 -37.41
C LEU A 971 9.16 12.66 -37.67
N ARG A 972 10.00 12.71 -36.63
CA ARG A 972 11.44 12.44 -36.81
C ARG A 972 11.67 11.02 -37.26
N ASP A 973 12.53 10.87 -38.27
CA ASP A 973 12.93 9.56 -38.82
C ASP A 973 11.79 8.74 -39.46
N ALA A 974 10.55 9.25 -39.48
CA ALA A 974 9.38 8.63 -40.11
C ALA A 974 9.51 8.59 -41.63
N ASP A 975 8.97 7.56 -42.27
CA ASP A 975 8.92 7.42 -43.72
C ASP A 975 7.70 8.12 -44.30
N LEU A 976 7.89 9.06 -45.23
CA LEU A 976 6.81 9.82 -45.85
C LEU A 976 6.79 9.69 -47.39
N ARG A 977 7.38 8.62 -47.95
CA ARG A 977 7.34 8.36 -49.41
C ARG A 977 5.90 8.43 -49.92
N GLY A 978 5.60 9.29 -50.89
CA GLY A 978 4.28 9.36 -51.52
C GLY A 978 3.13 9.90 -50.65
N ALA A 979 3.37 10.22 -49.37
CA ALA A 979 2.34 10.70 -48.47
C ALA A 979 1.70 12.02 -48.95
N ASP A 980 0.37 12.15 -48.81
CA ASP A 980 -0.39 13.34 -49.23
C ASP A 980 -0.57 14.34 -48.08
N LEU A 981 0.21 15.43 -48.12
CA LEU A 981 0.20 16.49 -47.11
C LEU A 981 -0.76 17.67 -47.45
N GLU A 982 -1.74 17.48 -48.34
CA GLU A 982 -2.66 18.55 -48.71
C GLU A 982 -3.40 19.15 -47.51
N ALA A 983 -3.25 20.47 -47.31
CA ALA A 983 -3.95 21.22 -46.26
C ALA A 983 -3.75 20.71 -44.82
N VAL A 984 -2.63 20.04 -44.52
CA VAL A 984 -2.27 19.70 -43.14
C VAL A 984 -2.16 20.96 -42.27
N VAL A 985 -2.35 20.79 -40.97
CA VAL A 985 -2.30 21.88 -39.99
C VAL A 985 -1.14 21.64 -39.03
N TRP A 986 -0.09 22.46 -39.11
CA TRP A 986 1.13 22.34 -38.31
C TRP A 986 1.40 23.63 -37.49
N ASN A 987 2.46 23.62 -36.69
CA ASN A 987 3.02 24.81 -36.04
C ASN A 987 4.55 24.71 -35.96
N SER A 988 5.19 25.67 -35.27
CA SER A 988 6.66 25.70 -35.12
C SER A 988 7.25 24.54 -34.33
N ASP A 989 6.42 23.83 -33.57
CA ASP A 989 6.84 22.74 -32.69
C ASP A 989 6.66 21.36 -33.36
N THR A 990 6.02 21.30 -34.53
CA THR A 990 5.97 20.08 -35.36
C THR A 990 7.39 19.73 -35.84
N LYS A 991 7.84 18.51 -35.56
CA LYS A 991 9.22 18.08 -35.84
C LYS A 991 9.29 17.24 -37.10
N TRP A 992 10.02 17.73 -38.10
CA TRP A 992 10.18 17.08 -39.41
C TRP A 992 11.59 16.50 -39.64
N LEU A 993 12.51 16.74 -38.71
CA LEU A 993 13.93 16.48 -38.90
C LEU A 993 14.18 14.99 -39.16
N ASN A 994 14.98 14.69 -40.19
CA ASN A 994 15.31 13.32 -40.64
C ASN A 994 14.14 12.47 -41.16
N ALA A 995 12.94 13.04 -41.35
CA ALA A 995 11.88 12.31 -42.03
C ALA A 995 12.37 11.79 -43.40
N ARG A 996 12.26 10.47 -43.60
CA ARG A 996 12.77 9.77 -44.77
C ARG A 996 11.88 10.11 -45.95
N ASP A 997 12.54 10.35 -47.07
CA ASP A 997 11.89 10.60 -48.36
C ASP A 997 10.78 11.68 -48.37
N LEU A 998 10.80 12.60 -47.40
CA LEU A 998 9.97 13.80 -47.33
C LEU A 998 10.01 14.66 -48.60
N HIS A 999 11.02 14.52 -49.46
CA HIS A 999 11.08 15.19 -50.77
C HIS A 999 10.14 14.58 -51.83
N GLN A 1000 9.58 13.40 -51.57
CA GLN A 1000 8.67 12.66 -52.46
C GLN A 1000 7.19 12.80 -52.07
N VAL A 1001 6.87 13.53 -50.99
CA VAL A 1001 5.49 13.82 -50.58
C VAL A 1001 4.74 14.60 -51.65
N VAL A 1002 3.42 14.42 -51.68
CA VAL A 1002 2.51 15.14 -52.58
C VAL A 1002 1.62 16.11 -51.78
N GLY A 1003 0.90 16.99 -52.48
CA GLY A 1003 -0.08 17.88 -51.85
C GLY A 1003 0.48 19.02 -50.99
N VAL A 1004 1.79 19.27 -50.96
CA VAL A 1004 2.39 20.31 -50.11
C VAL A 1004 1.83 21.71 -50.42
N SER A 1005 1.27 22.38 -49.41
CA SER A 1005 0.77 23.76 -49.54
C SER A 1005 1.92 24.77 -49.70
N LEU A 1006 1.61 25.91 -50.30
CA LEU A 1006 2.57 27.01 -50.45
C LEU A 1006 3.08 27.51 -49.10
N GLU A 1007 2.23 27.53 -48.08
CA GLU A 1007 2.59 27.94 -46.72
C GLU A 1007 3.52 26.93 -46.05
N LEU A 1008 3.27 25.62 -46.21
CA LEU A 1008 4.12 24.57 -45.63
C LEU A 1008 5.49 24.54 -46.30
N ALA A 1009 5.53 24.69 -47.62
CA ALA A 1009 6.79 24.76 -48.37
C ALA A 1009 7.68 25.96 -47.97
N GLN A 1010 7.09 27.02 -47.40
CA GLN A 1010 7.82 28.20 -46.90
C GLN A 1010 8.24 28.09 -45.44
N ASP A 1011 7.72 27.11 -44.69
CA ASP A 1011 8.16 26.86 -43.32
C ASP A 1011 9.64 26.45 -43.30
N LYS A 1012 10.41 27.07 -42.39
CA LYS A 1012 11.87 26.88 -42.35
C LYS A 1012 12.25 25.46 -41.93
N ALA A 1013 11.56 24.90 -40.94
CA ALA A 1013 11.86 23.56 -40.44
C ALA A 1013 11.50 22.50 -41.48
N PHE A 1014 10.33 22.63 -42.11
CA PHE A 1014 9.90 21.76 -43.20
C PHE A 1014 10.82 21.85 -44.42
N ALA A 1015 11.12 23.05 -44.91
CA ALA A 1015 11.99 23.25 -46.07
C ALA A 1015 13.44 22.75 -45.83
N ALA A 1016 13.94 22.89 -44.59
CA ALA A 1016 15.20 22.29 -44.18
C ALA A 1016 15.12 20.76 -44.27
N ALA A 1017 14.12 20.14 -43.64
CA ALA A 1017 13.91 18.69 -43.65
C ALA A 1017 13.75 18.12 -45.07
N VAL A 1018 12.99 18.76 -45.96
CA VAL A 1018 12.86 18.35 -47.38
C VAL A 1018 14.22 18.37 -48.08
N SER A 1019 14.99 19.44 -47.88
CA SER A 1019 16.33 19.56 -48.47
C SER A 1019 17.28 18.48 -47.93
N LEU A 1020 17.19 18.15 -46.64
CA LEU A 1020 17.95 17.07 -46.03
C LEU A 1020 17.58 15.71 -46.61
N SER A 1021 16.29 15.40 -46.65
CA SER A 1021 15.76 14.17 -47.22
C SER A 1021 16.19 13.97 -48.68
N GLN A 1022 16.09 15.02 -49.50
CA GLN A 1022 16.56 15.00 -50.89
C GLN A 1022 18.08 14.76 -50.98
N GLY A 1023 18.85 15.39 -50.11
CA GLY A 1023 20.30 15.19 -50.05
C GLY A 1023 20.68 13.76 -49.68
N ILE A 1024 19.98 13.14 -48.72
CA ILE A 1024 20.18 11.74 -48.34
C ILE A 1024 19.83 10.82 -49.53
N SER A 1025 18.73 11.07 -50.23
CA SER A 1025 18.37 10.35 -51.45
C SER A 1025 19.46 10.44 -52.52
N TRP A 1026 20.04 11.61 -52.75
CA TRP A 1026 21.19 11.76 -53.64
C TRP A 1026 22.45 11.04 -53.17
N VAL A 1027 22.67 10.90 -51.86
CA VAL A 1027 23.75 10.05 -51.32
C VAL A 1027 23.51 8.58 -51.68
N ARG A 1028 22.27 8.09 -51.56
CA ARG A 1028 21.89 6.72 -51.99
C ARG A 1028 22.18 6.51 -53.49
N GLU A 1029 21.94 7.54 -54.32
CA GLU A 1029 22.21 7.53 -55.76
C GLU A 1029 23.68 7.80 -56.15
N GLY A 1030 24.59 8.11 -55.20
CA GLY A 1030 25.99 8.43 -55.48
C GLY A 1030 26.26 9.86 -55.95
N LYS A 1031 25.25 10.73 -55.96
CA LYS A 1031 25.31 12.15 -56.32
C LYS A 1031 25.79 13.00 -55.14
N ILE A 1032 27.03 12.79 -54.71
CA ILE A 1032 27.57 13.37 -53.47
C ILE A 1032 27.68 14.91 -53.55
N GLN A 1033 27.91 15.48 -54.73
CA GLN A 1033 28.03 16.94 -54.88
C GLN A 1033 26.66 17.62 -54.72
N GLU A 1034 25.65 17.06 -55.37
CA GLU A 1034 24.27 17.50 -55.28
C GLU A 1034 23.76 17.36 -53.85
N ALA A 1035 24.07 16.23 -53.19
CA ALA A 1035 23.79 16.05 -51.77
C ALA A 1035 24.39 17.17 -50.90
N GLN A 1036 25.65 17.54 -51.14
CA GLN A 1036 26.27 18.66 -50.42
C GLN A 1036 25.57 20.00 -50.64
N GLU A 1037 25.05 20.26 -51.84
CA GLU A 1037 24.30 21.47 -52.13
C GLU A 1037 22.94 21.48 -51.43
N ALA A 1038 22.20 20.35 -51.46
CA ALA A 1038 20.98 20.16 -50.69
C ALA A 1038 21.20 20.40 -49.19
N PHE A 1039 22.29 19.89 -48.63
CA PHE A 1039 22.63 20.08 -47.22
C PHE A 1039 23.00 21.52 -46.88
N LYS A 1040 23.73 22.22 -47.76
CA LYS A 1040 23.98 23.67 -47.61
C LYS A 1040 22.66 24.45 -47.63
N LYS A 1041 21.72 24.07 -48.51
CA LYS A 1041 20.39 24.66 -48.58
C LYS A 1041 19.61 24.46 -47.29
N ALA A 1042 19.65 23.25 -46.71
CA ALA A 1042 19.04 22.98 -45.40
C ALA A 1042 19.62 23.86 -44.29
N GLN A 1043 20.95 24.04 -44.25
CA GLN A 1043 21.64 24.89 -43.26
C GLN A 1043 21.27 26.38 -43.38
N ILE A 1044 20.87 26.83 -44.58
CA ILE A 1044 20.37 28.20 -44.78
C ILE A 1044 19.00 28.36 -44.12
N PHE A 1045 18.13 27.36 -44.24
CA PHE A 1045 16.80 27.38 -43.61
C PHE A 1045 16.89 27.22 -42.09
N ASP A 1046 17.74 26.29 -41.61
CA ASP A 1046 18.00 26.07 -40.19
C ASP A 1046 19.50 26.03 -39.90
N ARG A 1047 20.00 27.10 -39.25
CA ARG A 1047 21.41 27.25 -38.91
C ARG A 1047 21.87 26.26 -37.84
N SER A 1048 20.96 25.70 -37.02
CA SER A 1048 21.30 24.75 -35.96
C SER A 1048 21.90 23.45 -36.51
N LEU A 1049 21.50 23.05 -37.73
CA LEU A 1049 21.99 21.86 -38.43
C LEU A 1049 23.50 21.84 -38.67
N SER A 1050 24.14 23.01 -38.72
CA SER A 1050 25.59 23.11 -38.89
C SER A 1050 26.38 22.44 -37.75
N ASN A 1051 25.79 22.44 -36.54
CA ASN A 1051 26.34 21.83 -35.32
C ASN A 1051 25.68 20.49 -34.98
N SER A 1052 24.76 19.97 -35.80
CA SER A 1052 24.08 18.69 -35.54
C SER A 1052 24.99 17.51 -35.89
N ALA A 1053 25.53 16.84 -34.86
CA ALA A 1053 26.36 15.65 -35.02
C ALA A 1053 25.57 14.49 -35.65
N GLY A 1054 24.34 14.27 -35.22
CA GLY A 1054 23.45 13.23 -35.76
C GLY A 1054 23.18 13.38 -37.25
N PHE A 1055 23.04 14.60 -37.73
CA PHE A 1055 22.88 14.86 -39.15
C PHE A 1055 24.10 14.41 -39.98
N TRP A 1056 25.31 14.77 -39.57
CA TRP A 1056 26.53 14.33 -40.26
C TRP A 1056 26.72 12.81 -40.18
N ASN A 1057 26.27 12.21 -39.08
CA ASN A 1057 26.29 10.77 -38.89
C ASN A 1057 25.39 10.05 -39.90
N SER A 1058 24.15 10.51 -40.12
CA SER A 1058 23.22 9.88 -41.07
C SER A 1058 23.79 9.85 -42.49
N ILE A 1059 24.47 10.91 -42.93
CA ILE A 1059 25.14 10.95 -44.24
C ILE A 1059 26.26 9.90 -44.32
N CYS A 1060 27.07 9.81 -43.26
CA CYS A 1060 28.16 8.83 -43.20
C CYS A 1060 27.61 7.41 -43.26
N TRP A 1061 26.60 7.12 -42.46
CA TRP A 1061 25.96 5.80 -42.38
C TRP A 1061 25.38 5.38 -43.73
N VAL A 1062 24.47 6.18 -44.30
CA VAL A 1062 23.82 5.88 -45.59
C VAL A 1062 24.85 5.78 -46.72
N GLY A 1063 25.80 6.72 -46.79
CA GLY A 1063 26.83 6.66 -47.82
C GLY A 1063 27.74 5.44 -47.72
N CYS A 1064 27.97 4.90 -46.52
CA CYS A 1064 28.73 3.66 -46.34
C CYS A 1064 27.98 2.46 -46.90
N LEU A 1065 26.70 2.32 -46.56
CA LEU A 1065 25.87 1.20 -47.00
C LEU A 1065 25.72 1.17 -48.52
N HIS A 1066 25.60 2.32 -49.17
CA HIS A 1066 25.49 2.43 -50.63
C HIS A 1066 26.85 2.42 -51.37
N GLY A 1067 27.95 2.10 -50.70
CA GLY A 1067 29.27 1.89 -51.35
C GLY A 1067 30.08 3.17 -51.59
N TYR A 1068 29.67 4.29 -51.01
CA TYR A 1068 30.33 5.60 -51.14
C TYR A 1068 31.17 5.98 -49.91
N ALA A 1069 31.57 5.01 -49.08
CA ALA A 1069 32.29 5.22 -47.81
C ALA A 1069 33.46 6.21 -47.92
N LYS A 1070 34.26 6.13 -48.98
CA LYS A 1070 35.40 7.05 -49.23
C LYS A 1070 34.96 8.52 -49.36
N ALA A 1071 33.81 8.77 -49.98
CA ALA A 1071 33.29 10.12 -50.19
C ALA A 1071 32.64 10.69 -48.92
N VAL A 1072 32.15 9.83 -48.03
CA VAL A 1072 31.39 10.22 -46.84
C VAL A 1072 32.13 10.11 -45.51
N LEU A 1073 33.31 9.47 -45.46
CA LEU A 1073 34.12 9.31 -44.25
C LEU A 1073 34.35 10.64 -43.48
N ARG A 1074 34.64 11.72 -44.21
CA ARG A 1074 34.80 13.08 -43.66
C ARG A 1074 33.57 13.59 -42.87
N PHE A 1075 32.37 13.11 -43.22
CA PHE A 1075 31.15 13.46 -42.50
C PHE A 1075 31.05 12.69 -41.19
N GLY A 1076 31.44 11.42 -41.16
CA GLY A 1076 31.56 10.64 -39.91
C GLY A 1076 32.63 11.21 -38.98
N GLU A 1077 33.77 11.66 -39.51
CA GLU A 1077 34.79 12.39 -38.74
C GLU A 1077 34.21 13.66 -38.11
N LYS A 1078 33.43 14.41 -38.88
CA LYS A 1078 32.77 15.63 -38.40
C LYS A 1078 31.72 15.34 -37.33
N ALA A 1079 30.92 14.28 -37.49
CA ALA A 1079 29.92 13.85 -36.50
C ALA A 1079 30.57 13.55 -35.14
N VAL A 1080 31.62 12.71 -35.14
CA VAL A 1080 32.37 12.37 -33.92
C VAL A 1080 33.12 13.57 -33.34
N THR A 1081 33.55 14.52 -34.18
CA THR A 1081 34.20 15.76 -33.68
C THR A 1081 33.19 16.66 -32.95
N LEU A 1082 31.95 16.71 -33.42
CA LEU A 1082 30.89 17.52 -32.82
C LEU A 1082 30.31 16.89 -31.56
N ASP A 1083 30.25 15.57 -31.49
CA ASP A 1083 29.80 14.81 -30.32
C ASP A 1083 30.68 13.57 -30.12
N PRO A 1084 31.81 13.72 -29.40
CA PRO A 1084 32.78 12.63 -29.19
C PRO A 1084 32.28 11.50 -28.28
N ASP A 1085 31.29 11.79 -27.42
CA ASP A 1085 30.79 10.87 -26.41
C ASP A 1085 29.73 9.92 -26.98
N ASN A 1086 29.07 10.30 -28.09
CA ASN A 1086 28.05 9.48 -28.73
C ASN A 1086 28.63 8.32 -29.55
N LYS A 1087 28.46 7.12 -28.99
CA LYS A 1087 29.01 5.87 -29.52
C LYS A 1087 28.37 5.43 -30.84
N ASN A 1088 27.13 5.83 -31.13
CA ASN A 1088 26.52 5.54 -32.43
C ASN A 1088 27.25 6.25 -33.58
N TYR A 1089 27.85 7.41 -33.31
CA TYR A 1089 28.61 8.15 -34.33
C TYR A 1089 29.98 7.52 -34.59
N GLN A 1090 30.62 7.03 -33.53
CA GLN A 1090 31.84 6.22 -33.63
C GLN A 1090 31.55 4.92 -34.40
N ASN A 1091 30.41 4.26 -34.14
CA ASN A 1091 30.00 3.07 -34.87
C ASN A 1091 29.88 3.32 -36.39
N SER A 1092 29.25 4.42 -36.81
CA SER A 1092 29.10 4.74 -38.25
C SER A 1092 30.43 5.15 -38.91
N ARG A 1093 31.29 5.89 -38.19
CA ARG A 1093 32.64 6.21 -38.67
C ARG A 1093 33.52 4.97 -38.76
N GLY A 1094 33.41 4.05 -37.81
CA GLY A 1094 34.09 2.76 -37.81
C GLY A 1094 33.73 1.94 -39.05
N LEU A 1095 32.44 1.89 -39.41
CA LEU A 1095 31.99 1.27 -40.65
C LEU A 1095 32.64 1.91 -41.89
N ALA A 1096 32.67 3.24 -41.95
CA ALA A 1096 33.32 3.98 -43.04
C ALA A 1096 34.83 3.67 -43.15
N ARG A 1097 35.52 3.56 -42.00
CA ARG A 1097 36.94 3.24 -41.91
C ARG A 1097 37.25 1.83 -42.41
N VAL A 1098 36.45 0.84 -42.02
CA VAL A 1098 36.58 -0.53 -42.55
C VAL A 1098 36.47 -0.53 -44.07
N LEU A 1099 35.41 0.08 -44.60
CA LEU A 1099 35.13 0.11 -46.04
C LEU A 1099 36.15 0.92 -46.85
N THR A 1100 36.95 1.76 -46.20
CA THR A 1100 38.02 2.55 -46.82
C THR A 1100 39.43 1.98 -46.56
N GLY A 1101 39.53 0.89 -45.79
CA GLY A 1101 40.78 0.17 -45.52
C GLY A 1101 41.52 0.59 -44.24
N ASP A 1102 40.97 1.49 -43.42
CA ASP A 1102 41.50 1.84 -42.10
C ASP A 1102 41.00 0.86 -41.03
N LEU A 1103 41.58 -0.34 -41.02
CA LEU A 1103 41.19 -1.40 -40.09
C LEU A 1103 41.56 -1.09 -38.63
N VAL A 1104 42.63 -0.33 -38.42
CA VAL A 1104 43.10 0.05 -37.06
C VAL A 1104 42.15 1.07 -36.43
N GLY A 1105 41.83 2.14 -37.15
CA GLY A 1105 40.88 3.15 -36.66
C GLY A 1105 39.46 2.60 -36.51
N ALA A 1106 39.06 1.65 -37.35
CA ALA A 1106 37.78 0.95 -37.19
C ALA A 1106 37.71 0.07 -35.93
N LEU A 1107 38.81 -0.62 -35.61
CA LEU A 1107 38.91 -1.44 -34.40
C LEU A 1107 38.74 -0.58 -33.14
N GLU A 1108 39.38 0.59 -33.10
CA GLU A 1108 39.24 1.55 -32.00
C GLU A 1108 37.77 1.99 -31.84
N ASP A 1109 37.12 2.36 -32.94
CA ASP A 1109 35.73 2.84 -32.93
C ASP A 1109 34.75 1.75 -32.46
N PHE A 1110 34.86 0.51 -32.95
CA PHE A 1110 33.94 -0.56 -32.54
C PHE A 1110 34.20 -1.05 -31.10
N GLN A 1111 35.46 -1.08 -30.65
CA GLN A 1111 35.78 -1.46 -29.27
C GLN A 1111 35.18 -0.45 -28.28
N ALA A 1112 35.27 0.85 -28.59
CA ALA A 1112 34.68 1.91 -27.75
C ALA A 1112 33.14 1.79 -27.61
N VAL A 1113 32.45 1.27 -28.64
CA VAL A 1113 31.00 1.05 -28.64
C VAL A 1113 30.61 -0.16 -27.77
N VAL A 1114 31.39 -1.24 -27.83
CA VAL A 1114 31.15 -2.44 -27.01
C VAL A 1114 31.43 -2.16 -25.53
N ASP A 1115 32.53 -1.47 -25.24
CA ASP A 1115 32.96 -1.18 -23.87
C ASP A 1115 32.00 -0.24 -23.12
N SER A 1116 31.27 0.61 -23.85
CA SER A 1116 30.30 1.54 -23.26
C SER A 1116 28.94 0.91 -22.96
N GLY A 1117 28.68 -0.34 -23.38
CA GLY A 1117 27.37 -0.96 -23.28
C GLY A 1117 26.28 -0.34 -24.18
N ALA A 1118 26.64 0.47 -25.19
CA ALA A 1118 25.66 1.21 -26.02
C ALA A 1118 24.82 0.31 -26.97
N LEU A 1119 25.02 -1.01 -26.96
CA LEU A 1119 24.39 -1.99 -27.84
C LEU A 1119 23.27 -2.78 -27.13
N ASP A 1120 22.37 -2.10 -26.43
CA ASP A 1120 21.39 -2.72 -25.51
C ASP A 1120 20.09 -3.22 -26.18
N TYR A 1121 20.02 -3.28 -27.52
CA TYR A 1121 18.76 -3.57 -28.21
C TYR A 1121 18.57 -5.04 -28.65
N SER A 1122 19.63 -5.83 -28.85
CA SER A 1122 19.50 -7.30 -29.04
C SER A 1122 20.83 -8.06 -28.90
N ASN A 1123 20.76 -9.30 -28.40
CA ASN A 1123 21.91 -10.22 -28.33
C ASN A 1123 22.57 -10.44 -29.70
N TYR A 1124 21.80 -10.36 -30.79
CA TYR A 1124 22.29 -10.50 -32.16
C TYR A 1124 23.20 -9.34 -32.57
N VAL A 1125 22.82 -8.10 -32.30
CA VAL A 1125 23.62 -6.91 -32.66
C VAL A 1125 24.95 -6.89 -31.89
N LYS A 1126 24.91 -7.24 -30.60
CA LYS A 1126 26.11 -7.35 -29.75
C LYS A 1126 27.05 -8.44 -30.24
N TRP A 1127 26.52 -9.63 -30.52
CA TRP A 1127 27.30 -10.75 -31.08
C TRP A 1127 27.95 -10.35 -32.42
N ARG A 1128 27.20 -9.71 -33.32
CA ARG A 1128 27.70 -9.27 -34.62
C ARG A 1128 28.88 -8.29 -34.48
N ARG A 1129 28.80 -7.32 -33.55
CA ARG A 1129 29.89 -6.36 -33.31
C ARG A 1129 31.14 -7.00 -32.69
N LEU A 1130 30.98 -7.97 -31.79
CA LEU A 1130 32.11 -8.73 -31.24
C LEU A 1130 32.84 -9.53 -32.32
N ARG A 1131 32.10 -10.16 -33.25
CA ARG A 1131 32.67 -10.84 -34.42
C ARG A 1131 33.50 -9.89 -35.28
N TRP A 1132 32.99 -8.67 -35.52
CA TRP A 1132 33.72 -7.68 -36.31
C TRP A 1132 35.05 -7.29 -35.67
N ILE A 1133 35.05 -7.07 -34.35
CA ILE A 1133 36.25 -6.76 -33.58
C ILE A 1133 37.29 -7.89 -33.68
N GLU A 1134 36.86 -9.16 -33.58
CA GLU A 1134 37.77 -10.31 -33.68
C GLU A 1134 38.44 -10.43 -35.06
N ALA A 1135 37.67 -10.22 -36.13
CA ALA A 1135 38.21 -10.18 -37.49
C ALA A 1135 39.20 -9.02 -37.68
N LEU A 1136 38.89 -7.82 -37.16
CA LEU A 1136 39.77 -6.65 -37.22
C LEU A 1136 41.08 -6.84 -36.42
N LYS A 1137 41.01 -7.48 -35.25
CA LYS A 1137 42.22 -7.86 -34.47
C LYS A 1137 43.14 -8.80 -35.24
N SER A 1138 42.57 -9.60 -36.14
CA SER A 1138 43.31 -10.50 -37.03
C SER A 1138 43.78 -9.83 -38.32
N GLY A 1139 43.55 -8.52 -38.49
CA GLY A 1139 43.91 -7.76 -39.68
C GLY A 1139 43.00 -8.00 -40.89
N ASN A 1140 41.84 -8.63 -40.70
CA ASN A 1140 40.90 -8.96 -41.76
C ASN A 1140 39.74 -7.96 -41.82
N ASN A 1141 39.16 -7.77 -43.00
CA ASN A 1141 37.91 -7.01 -43.14
C ASN A 1141 36.74 -7.84 -42.57
N PRO A 1142 36.01 -7.33 -41.57
CA PRO A 1142 34.92 -8.06 -40.92
C PRO A 1142 33.63 -8.16 -41.73
N LEU A 1143 33.46 -7.32 -42.77
CA LEU A 1143 32.19 -7.15 -43.48
C LEU A 1143 32.12 -8.09 -44.68
N THR A 1144 31.18 -9.04 -44.65
CA THR A 1144 30.85 -9.85 -45.83
C THR A 1144 29.84 -9.12 -46.74
N PRO A 1145 29.77 -9.47 -48.05
CA PRO A 1145 28.75 -8.94 -48.95
C PRO A 1145 27.32 -9.17 -48.43
N GLU A 1146 27.06 -10.34 -47.82
CA GLU A 1146 25.76 -10.68 -47.24
C GLU A 1146 25.42 -9.77 -46.06
N GLU A 1147 26.38 -9.46 -45.19
CA GLU A 1147 26.15 -8.56 -44.04
C GLU A 1147 25.88 -7.11 -44.46
N LEU A 1148 26.55 -6.65 -45.51
CA LEU A 1148 26.28 -5.32 -46.06
C LEU A 1148 24.87 -5.26 -46.66
N GLU A 1149 24.41 -6.34 -47.28
CA GLU A 1149 23.07 -6.43 -47.82
C GLU A 1149 22.01 -6.52 -46.71
N GLU A 1150 22.26 -7.28 -45.64
CA GLU A 1150 21.41 -7.27 -44.42
C GLU A 1150 21.30 -5.86 -43.82
N LEU A 1151 22.41 -5.12 -43.72
CA LEU A 1151 22.39 -3.75 -43.18
C LEU A 1151 21.64 -2.78 -44.08
N ARG A 1152 21.65 -2.97 -45.41
CA ARG A 1152 20.85 -2.18 -46.35
C ARG A 1152 19.37 -2.44 -46.18
N GLN A 1153 18.97 -3.71 -46.06
CA GLN A 1153 17.56 -4.08 -45.87
C GLN A 1153 16.96 -3.48 -44.59
N VAL A 1154 17.77 -3.33 -43.53
CA VAL A 1154 17.33 -2.71 -42.27
C VAL A 1154 17.15 -1.19 -42.36
N GLU A 1155 17.85 -0.51 -43.29
CA GLU A 1155 17.76 0.95 -43.46
C GLU A 1155 16.64 1.40 -44.40
N GLY A 1156 15.99 0.47 -45.12
CA GLY A 1156 15.01 0.77 -46.16
C GLY A 1156 15.67 1.17 -47.47
#